data_AF-A0A2G6JLS0-F1
#
_entry.id   AF-A0A2G6JLS0-F1
#
_cell.length_a   1.000
_cell.length_b   1.000
_cell.length_c   1.000
_cell.angle_alpha   90.00
_cell.angle_beta   90.00
_cell.angle_gamma   90.00
#
_symmetry.space_group_name_H-M   'P 1'
#
loop_
_entity.id
_entity.type
_entity.pdbx_description
1 polymer ?
#
loop_
_entity_poly.entity_id
_entity_poly.type
_entity_poly.pdbx_seq_one_letter_code
_entity_poly.pdbx_strand_id
1 'polypeptide(L)'
;MATGSLLLGMFLGLGSCSGGGGETGAAGTGGSFVILGTEPENNGEIFLNNGLTIHFSREFDLSTVNFNSVNFTVRDLSGNPVSEQVVGNFSYGKKGAVVDRTVLKFDPKLPSNDSYSNGGFRPARQYIVSFAQTTSGTTPTIRDLEGRGISNDSKIKALSFRTRTGSTPPELFDDSLPYGPAVLRTDITPTVNGRVLLNELSGVPVEVELSFDQALNPASSNVPVQQNPDPTTWNTREKGSVFLEYDDPVLGKNLWIRAQVALPKNDNSGAVMVLRPEGILPNNATVRVIVEADLQDLAGQNNRSTIGYRRVVATFQTEEGFAPRFDAISVQFATTDLLDPEAPLRDPVAALKDGVLSATFAFEGQDTPFDYRPSAVTNVLNTIRQQVQPVQGRPFTVIGGVFPFHDITIPEGVTVQGFGSNPLVFLATGTVRIDGHLSVDGGDGDQVNTLNSANFPTAGGQGACGGGLGGKGSQNTSGTTQRGESGYGPGNRRNGGGEGGGVGCSNATGSGGGGGSHRIKGDDDYYGQTNAMVRGDGGGAKGGKAGPTVVTNSRSDDDFFGTLVNNKGELVVGELSAPIGGAGGGGGGDRTAAKENNGSCFQAGQGFLNDQKGGGGGGGAGVLIVKALGPIIIGDKGLVSADGGKGGGGQDAGSCRHGGGGGSGSGGMVLLMSASRIEFETHGGRWASAGSWDSSFAISADGDIGTNSGFISPLRDRKYSGASQWNAGVANRGGFGGMGIVQLMVPPASDADGTNDPQDDNITVRNGSTVLSGTQKRDYLYSGDIRPNPVIMPVPFSQYSQARTRWISTGASVRREASSGARAVSPGTHGPEYFFSGLNKSGKAAGYIRTNPSSGIYRPAKVQLAGKVETVVIKSLRDNGEKFRGQSAHVLEIGSDLLPTDGSLSNYQLRLYDSVGTELRDFRILGHDTDTLWLAASSGSAPANAAKFSILDKFFEVITNGNEGLGATYIHGPVGNQQRFPTANIQVGFAFHKDPANPDFFTQNGQRFDRKRFPQNLNEFVFDLESKGLTSNREKLRQLSYPFAKIMVRFNTDYNEADPTISRAGVGPNNSKPGLRFVLLPYRY
;
A
#
# COMPACT_ATOMS: atom_id res chain seq x y z
N MET A 1 -35.41 -2.79 -5.01
CA MET A 1 -36.72 -2.28 -4.57
C MET A 1 -36.68 -0.77 -4.70
N ALA A 2 -37.62 -0.22 -5.46
CA ALA A 2 -37.72 1.20 -5.76
C ALA A 2 -38.47 1.96 -4.65
N THR A 3 -37.99 3.15 -4.33
CA THR A 3 -38.69 4.24 -3.62
C THR A 3 -37.98 5.52 -4.10
N GLY A 4 -38.55 6.47 -4.84
CA GLY A 4 -39.95 6.84 -5.02
C GLY A 4 -40.28 8.04 -4.14
N SER A 5 -39.82 9.24 -4.49
CA SER A 5 -40.30 10.50 -3.89
C SER A 5 -40.53 11.55 -4.98
N LEU A 6 -41.81 11.75 -5.27
CA LEU A 6 -42.40 12.87 -6.01
C LEU A 6 -42.26 14.16 -5.19
N LEU A 7 -41.99 15.29 -5.84
CA LEU A 7 -42.44 16.60 -5.38
C LEU A 7 -42.84 17.45 -6.58
N LEU A 8 -44.10 17.85 -6.54
CA LEU A 8 -44.88 18.58 -7.55
C LEU A 8 -44.95 20.05 -7.12
N GLY A 9 -44.91 20.98 -8.09
CA GLY A 9 -45.16 22.42 -7.86
C GLY A 9 -44.96 23.24 -9.14
N MET A 10 -45.88 23.18 -10.11
CA MET A 10 -46.97 24.14 -10.37
C MET A 10 -46.51 25.51 -10.89
N PHE A 11 -46.74 25.80 -12.17
CA PHE A 11 -47.34 27.07 -12.63
C PHE A 11 -48.03 26.90 -13.99
N LEU A 12 -49.31 27.27 -13.98
CA LEU A 12 -50.31 27.59 -15.02
C LEU A 12 -49.74 27.90 -16.43
N GLY A 13 -50.31 27.48 -17.56
CA GLY A 13 -51.71 27.24 -17.88
C GLY A 13 -52.26 28.39 -18.74
N LEU A 14 -52.44 28.17 -20.05
CA LEU A 14 -53.49 28.73 -20.90
C LEU A 14 -53.43 28.03 -22.28
N GLY A 15 -54.57 27.48 -22.68
CA GLY A 15 -54.77 26.84 -23.99
C GLY A 15 -55.59 27.69 -24.95
N SER A 16 -55.52 27.33 -26.23
CA SER A 16 -56.58 27.43 -27.26
C SER A 16 -55.94 26.94 -28.58
N CYS A 17 -56.30 25.74 -29.06
CA CYS A 17 -57.30 25.47 -30.10
C CYS A 17 -57.03 26.11 -31.48
N SER A 18 -56.64 25.30 -32.45
CA SER A 18 -57.35 25.02 -33.72
C SER A 18 -56.41 24.18 -34.60
N GLY A 19 -56.84 23.02 -35.10
CA GLY A 19 -57.42 22.87 -36.44
C GLY A 19 -56.29 22.75 -37.47
N GLY A 20 -56.16 21.72 -38.31
CA GLY A 20 -56.99 20.57 -38.61
C GLY A 20 -56.17 19.66 -39.54
N GLY A 21 -56.73 18.48 -39.84
CA GLY A 21 -56.16 17.55 -40.79
C GLY A 21 -55.93 18.20 -42.15
N GLY A 22 -54.75 17.94 -42.71
CA GLY A 22 -54.32 18.44 -44.00
C GLY A 22 -53.24 17.53 -44.54
N GLU A 23 -53.71 16.47 -45.19
CA GLU A 23 -53.08 15.82 -46.33
C GLU A 23 -51.73 15.13 -46.13
N THR A 24 -51.69 13.94 -46.73
CA THR A 24 -50.51 13.24 -47.22
C THR A 24 -49.64 14.20 -48.05
N GLY A 25 -48.83 15.00 -47.37
CA GLY A 25 -47.70 15.70 -47.94
C GLY A 25 -46.65 14.67 -48.29
N ALA A 26 -46.50 14.47 -49.60
CA ALA A 26 -45.53 13.63 -50.26
C ALA A 26 -44.24 13.43 -49.46
N ALA A 27 -43.69 12.21 -49.55
CA ALA A 27 -42.26 11.98 -49.45
C ALA A 27 -41.56 13.10 -50.23
N GLY A 28 -41.10 14.13 -49.51
CA GLY A 28 -40.24 15.14 -50.06
C GLY A 28 -39.10 14.35 -50.68
N THR A 29 -38.92 14.55 -51.98
CA THR A 29 -37.87 14.01 -52.85
C THR A 29 -36.51 14.45 -52.34
N GLY A 30 -36.15 13.94 -51.17
CA GLY A 30 -34.90 14.15 -50.48
C GLY A 30 -34.31 12.77 -50.24
N GLY A 31 -33.18 12.49 -50.90
CA GLY A 31 -32.49 11.20 -50.81
C GLY A 31 -32.18 10.73 -49.37
N SER A 32 -32.01 9.41 -49.21
CA SER A 32 -31.69 8.73 -47.96
C SER A 32 -30.50 9.33 -47.20
N PHE A 33 -30.57 9.37 -45.85
CA PHE A 33 -29.43 9.74 -45.01
C PHE A 33 -28.40 8.61 -44.99
N VAL A 34 -27.32 8.79 -45.75
CA VAL A 34 -26.22 7.82 -45.93
C VAL A 34 -24.86 8.46 -45.63
N ILE A 35 -23.87 7.61 -45.35
CA ILE A 35 -22.45 7.98 -45.27
C ILE A 35 -21.89 7.99 -46.70
N LEU A 36 -21.33 9.12 -47.10
CA LEU A 36 -20.72 9.35 -48.42
C LEU A 36 -19.25 8.93 -48.46
N GLY A 37 -18.52 9.12 -47.37
CA GLY A 37 -17.08 8.87 -47.31
C GLY A 37 -16.54 8.95 -45.89
N THR A 38 -15.35 8.42 -45.69
CA THR A 38 -14.61 8.50 -44.43
C THR A 38 -13.15 8.85 -44.70
N GLU A 39 -12.54 9.57 -43.77
CA GLU A 39 -11.10 9.80 -43.73
C GLU A 39 -10.60 9.31 -42.35
N PRO A 40 -9.63 8.38 -42.29
CA PRO A 40 -8.98 7.70 -43.41
C PRO A 40 -9.96 6.84 -44.24
N GLU A 41 -9.53 6.48 -45.45
CA GLU A 41 -10.22 5.47 -46.25
C GLU A 41 -10.20 4.10 -45.53
N ASN A 42 -11.13 3.23 -45.90
CA ASN A 42 -11.22 1.91 -45.30
C ASN A 42 -9.94 1.08 -45.51
N ASN A 43 -9.44 0.50 -44.44
CA ASN A 43 -8.13 -0.15 -44.28
C ASN A 43 -6.91 0.79 -44.36
N GLY A 44 -7.10 2.10 -44.20
CA GLY A 44 -6.01 3.06 -44.12
C GLY A 44 -5.13 2.90 -42.88
N GLU A 45 -3.98 3.56 -42.89
CA GLU A 45 -3.08 3.70 -41.74
C GLU A 45 -3.07 5.16 -41.28
N ILE A 46 -3.14 5.39 -39.97
CA ILE A 46 -3.13 6.73 -39.38
C ILE A 46 -2.14 6.85 -38.22
N PHE A 47 -1.70 8.09 -37.98
CA PHE A 47 -1.00 8.46 -36.76
C PHE A 47 -1.97 8.56 -35.58
N LEU A 48 -1.43 8.51 -34.35
CA LEU A 48 -2.24 8.42 -33.14
C LEU A 48 -3.01 9.72 -32.82
N ASN A 49 -2.52 10.86 -33.33
CA ASN A 49 -3.16 12.16 -33.21
C ASN A 49 -4.11 12.47 -34.37
N ASN A 50 -4.26 11.60 -35.36
CA ASN A 50 -5.16 11.86 -36.48
C ASN A 50 -6.61 11.61 -36.03
N GLY A 51 -7.48 12.57 -36.31
CA GLY A 51 -8.91 12.40 -36.15
C GLY A 51 -9.53 11.51 -37.24
N LEU A 52 -10.78 11.13 -37.04
CA LEU A 52 -11.61 10.50 -38.07
C LEU A 52 -12.62 11.50 -38.58
N THR A 53 -12.82 11.54 -39.89
CA THR A 53 -13.84 12.37 -40.55
C THR A 53 -14.85 11.46 -41.24
N ILE A 54 -16.15 11.73 -41.05
CA ILE A 54 -17.25 10.99 -41.69
C ILE A 54 -18.13 12.00 -42.40
N HIS A 55 -18.28 11.83 -43.71
CA HIS A 55 -19.08 12.70 -44.56
C HIS A 55 -20.48 12.11 -44.73
N PHE A 56 -21.51 12.88 -44.45
CA PHE A 56 -22.90 12.48 -44.62
C PHE A 56 -23.54 13.20 -45.81
N SER A 57 -24.56 12.56 -46.37
CA SER A 57 -25.41 13.12 -47.44
C SER A 57 -26.26 14.32 -47.00
N ARG A 58 -26.41 14.56 -45.68
CA ARG A 58 -27.23 15.61 -45.08
C ARG A 58 -26.62 16.09 -43.77
N GLU A 59 -27.12 17.21 -43.27
CA GLU A 59 -26.77 17.71 -41.93
C GLU A 59 -27.25 16.74 -40.84
N PHE A 60 -26.39 16.46 -39.86
CA PHE A 60 -26.70 15.57 -38.73
C PHE A 60 -26.87 16.31 -37.42
N ASP A 61 -27.61 15.71 -36.48
CA ASP A 61 -27.76 16.19 -35.11
C ASP A 61 -26.67 15.59 -34.22
N LEU A 62 -25.69 16.42 -33.83
CA LEU A 62 -24.59 16.01 -32.96
C LEU A 62 -25.04 15.48 -31.60
N SER A 63 -26.22 15.86 -31.09
CA SER A 63 -26.75 15.33 -29.81
C SER A 63 -27.05 13.84 -29.86
N THR A 64 -27.23 13.29 -31.08
CA THR A 64 -27.45 11.85 -31.31
C THR A 64 -26.15 11.05 -31.44
N VAL A 65 -24.99 11.72 -31.44
CA VAL A 65 -23.68 11.09 -31.62
C VAL A 65 -23.02 10.81 -30.28
N ASN A 66 -22.80 9.53 -29.98
CA ASN A 66 -22.03 9.06 -28.82
C ASN A 66 -21.46 7.65 -29.10
N PHE A 67 -20.77 7.07 -28.11
CA PHE A 67 -20.16 5.75 -28.24
C PHE A 67 -21.15 4.57 -28.41
N ASN A 68 -22.46 4.80 -28.24
CA ASN A 68 -23.50 3.80 -28.58
C ASN A 68 -23.94 3.89 -30.05
N SER A 69 -23.86 5.07 -30.66
CA SER A 69 -24.18 5.27 -32.08
C SER A 69 -22.97 5.04 -33.00
N VAL A 70 -21.75 5.25 -32.47
CA VAL A 70 -20.45 5.00 -33.12
C VAL A 70 -19.62 4.08 -32.22
N ASN A 71 -19.53 2.80 -32.58
CA ASN A 71 -18.90 1.78 -31.75
C ASN A 71 -17.52 1.40 -32.29
N PHE A 72 -16.52 1.38 -31.41
CA PHE A 72 -15.15 0.98 -31.71
C PHE A 72 -14.86 -0.44 -31.21
N THR A 73 -14.42 -1.32 -32.10
CA THR A 73 -13.81 -2.61 -31.77
C THR A 73 -12.31 -2.53 -32.00
N VAL A 74 -11.52 -2.91 -31.00
CA VAL A 74 -10.05 -2.86 -31.05
C VAL A 74 -9.47 -4.27 -31.21
N ARG A 75 -8.49 -4.43 -32.09
CA ARG A 75 -7.74 -5.67 -32.31
C ARG A 75 -6.23 -5.42 -32.25
N ASP A 76 -5.49 -6.44 -31.83
CA ASP A 76 -4.04 -6.46 -31.95
C ASP A 76 -3.62 -6.69 -33.42
N LEU A 77 -2.31 -6.60 -33.71
CA LEU A 77 -1.78 -6.86 -35.06
C LEU A 77 -1.93 -8.31 -35.52
N SER A 78 -2.21 -9.24 -34.60
CA SER A 78 -2.51 -10.65 -34.90
C SER A 78 -4.00 -10.87 -35.21
N GLY A 79 -4.82 -9.82 -35.11
CA GLY A 79 -6.25 -9.86 -35.37
C GLY A 79 -7.11 -10.28 -34.17
N ASN A 80 -6.52 -10.49 -32.99
CA ASN A 80 -7.27 -10.85 -31.79
C ASN A 80 -7.96 -9.62 -31.19
N PRO A 81 -9.22 -9.73 -30.73
CA PRO A 81 -9.88 -8.63 -30.03
C PRO A 81 -9.17 -8.32 -28.70
N VAL A 82 -9.00 -7.04 -28.40
CA VAL A 82 -8.40 -6.57 -27.14
C VAL A 82 -9.42 -5.71 -26.41
N SER A 83 -9.53 -5.91 -25.10
CA SER A 83 -10.45 -5.15 -24.24
C SER A 83 -9.89 -3.76 -23.93
N GLU A 84 -9.80 -2.90 -24.95
CA GLU A 84 -9.33 -1.52 -24.84
C GLU A 84 -10.47 -0.55 -25.19
N GLN A 85 -10.66 0.48 -24.37
CA GLN A 85 -11.67 1.51 -24.62
C GLN A 85 -11.06 2.66 -25.43
N VAL A 86 -11.79 3.10 -26.46
CA VAL A 86 -11.47 4.31 -27.22
C VAL A 86 -12.11 5.51 -26.53
N VAL A 87 -11.34 6.58 -26.38
CA VAL A 87 -11.77 7.83 -25.74
C VAL A 87 -11.43 9.00 -26.66
N GLY A 88 -12.34 9.94 -26.81
CA GLY A 88 -12.20 11.11 -27.68
C GLY A 88 -13.47 11.93 -27.71
N ASN A 89 -13.47 12.98 -28.53
CA ASN A 89 -14.58 13.92 -28.66
C ASN A 89 -15.17 13.92 -30.06
N PHE A 90 -16.50 13.92 -30.14
CA PHE A 90 -17.24 14.10 -31.39
C PHE A 90 -17.58 15.59 -31.58
N SER A 91 -17.38 16.10 -32.80
CA SER A 91 -17.72 17.48 -33.15
C SER A 91 -18.10 17.60 -34.62
N TYR A 92 -18.68 18.74 -35.00
CA TYR A 92 -18.86 19.06 -36.41
C TYR A 92 -17.51 19.33 -37.09
N GLY A 93 -17.39 18.94 -38.35
CA GLY A 93 -16.30 19.33 -39.21
C GLY A 93 -16.28 20.85 -39.46
N LYS A 94 -15.17 21.34 -39.98
CA LYS A 94 -15.00 22.75 -40.33
C LYS A 94 -14.38 22.88 -41.72
N LYS A 95 -14.86 23.85 -42.49
CA LYS A 95 -14.25 24.30 -43.75
C LYS A 95 -13.78 25.74 -43.56
N GLY A 96 -12.52 25.91 -43.17
CA GLY A 96 -12.03 27.19 -42.64
C GLY A 96 -12.70 27.53 -41.31
N ALA A 97 -13.24 28.74 -41.18
CA ALA A 97 -13.95 29.18 -39.97
C ALA A 97 -15.43 28.74 -39.92
N VAL A 98 -15.96 28.15 -41.00
CA VAL A 98 -17.38 27.78 -41.11
C VAL A 98 -17.58 26.34 -40.66
N VAL A 99 -18.57 26.12 -39.77
CA VAL A 99 -18.98 24.79 -39.31
C VAL A 99 -19.69 24.05 -40.45
N ASP A 100 -19.23 22.85 -40.76
CA ASP A 100 -19.87 21.96 -41.72
C ASP A 100 -20.65 20.87 -40.97
N ARG A 101 -21.98 21.02 -40.95
CA ARG A 101 -22.89 20.09 -40.27
C ARG A 101 -23.10 18.78 -41.01
N THR A 102 -22.55 18.62 -42.20
CA THR A 102 -22.57 17.36 -42.96
C THR A 102 -21.37 16.47 -42.64
N VAL A 103 -20.43 16.96 -41.83
CA VAL A 103 -19.18 16.27 -41.51
C VAL A 103 -19.08 16.01 -40.02
N LEU A 104 -18.96 14.75 -39.62
CA LEU A 104 -18.66 14.37 -38.24
C LEU A 104 -17.15 14.17 -38.09
N LYS A 105 -16.57 14.84 -37.11
CA LYS A 105 -15.17 14.69 -36.72
C LYS A 105 -15.08 13.97 -35.36
N PHE A 106 -14.22 12.97 -35.28
CA PHE A 106 -13.82 12.35 -34.02
C PHE A 106 -12.36 12.68 -33.76
N ASP A 107 -12.08 13.40 -32.68
CA ASP A 107 -10.72 13.71 -32.23
C ASP A 107 -10.33 12.76 -31.09
N PRO A 108 -9.33 11.88 -31.26
CA PRO A 108 -8.90 10.98 -30.20
C PRO A 108 -8.26 11.76 -29.05
N LYS A 109 -8.46 11.29 -27.82
CA LYS A 109 -7.71 11.81 -26.67
C LYS A 109 -6.22 11.51 -26.87
N LEU A 110 -5.36 12.51 -26.80
CA LEU A 110 -3.91 12.30 -26.88
C LEU A 110 -3.39 11.54 -25.65
N PRO A 111 -2.33 10.72 -25.80
CA PRO A 111 -1.71 10.04 -24.66
C PRO A 111 -1.11 11.03 -23.67
N SER A 112 -0.91 10.56 -22.43
CA SER A 112 -0.34 11.34 -21.33
C SER A 112 0.72 10.56 -20.53
N ASN A 113 1.26 9.47 -21.08
CA ASN A 113 2.28 8.63 -20.47
C ASN A 113 3.42 8.32 -21.44
N ASP A 114 4.57 7.93 -20.90
CA ASP A 114 5.81 7.67 -21.66
C ASP A 114 5.71 6.52 -22.67
N SER A 115 4.73 5.61 -22.51
CA SER A 115 4.49 4.48 -23.42
C SER A 115 3.39 4.73 -24.46
N TYR A 116 2.78 5.92 -24.46
CA TYR A 116 1.68 6.30 -25.36
C TYR A 116 0.48 5.33 -25.33
N SER A 117 0.32 4.57 -24.25
CA SER A 117 -0.63 3.46 -24.15
C SER A 117 -1.99 3.86 -23.59
N ASN A 118 -2.13 5.09 -23.09
CA ASN A 118 -3.37 5.59 -22.48
C ASN A 118 -4.14 6.61 -23.36
N GLY A 119 -3.73 6.78 -24.61
CA GLY A 119 -4.44 7.58 -25.61
C GLY A 119 -5.73 6.91 -26.11
N GLY A 120 -6.55 7.68 -26.81
CA GLY A 120 -7.75 7.22 -27.49
C GLY A 120 -7.44 6.23 -28.62
N PHE A 121 -6.34 6.48 -29.32
CA PHE A 121 -5.69 5.52 -30.20
C PHE A 121 -4.35 5.09 -29.61
N ARG A 122 -4.01 3.81 -29.80
CA ARG A 122 -2.79 3.19 -29.26
C ARG A 122 -1.91 2.66 -30.40
N PRO A 123 -0.58 2.61 -30.22
CA PRO A 123 0.32 2.06 -31.22
C PRO A 123 -0.03 0.61 -31.58
N ALA A 124 0.24 0.21 -32.82
CA ALA A 124 0.14 -1.19 -33.25
C ALA A 124 -1.24 -1.82 -32.98
N ARG A 125 -2.31 -1.14 -33.38
CA ARG A 125 -3.70 -1.62 -33.27
C ARG A 125 -4.42 -1.56 -34.61
N GLN A 126 -5.43 -2.40 -34.73
CA GLN A 126 -6.45 -2.27 -35.75
C GLN A 126 -7.77 -1.88 -35.08
N TYR A 127 -8.39 -0.80 -35.56
CA TYR A 127 -9.67 -0.31 -35.09
C TYR A 127 -10.75 -0.58 -36.15
N ILE A 128 -11.91 -1.04 -35.70
CA ILE A 128 -13.10 -1.20 -36.53
C ILE A 128 -14.19 -0.33 -35.92
N VAL A 129 -14.55 0.74 -36.63
CA VAL A 129 -15.63 1.66 -36.26
C VAL A 129 -16.90 1.19 -36.96
N SER A 130 -17.93 0.90 -36.20
CA SER A 130 -19.24 0.49 -36.70
C SER A 130 -20.27 1.58 -36.40
N PHE A 131 -21.12 1.86 -37.37
CA PHE A 131 -22.19 2.84 -37.26
C PHE A 131 -23.50 2.09 -37.04
N ALA A 132 -24.19 2.34 -35.93
CA ALA A 132 -25.45 1.68 -35.65
C ALA A 132 -26.51 2.10 -36.69
N GLN A 133 -27.07 1.15 -37.44
CA GLN A 133 -28.08 1.40 -38.48
C GLN A 133 -29.48 1.04 -37.96
N THR A 134 -30.44 1.95 -38.07
CA THR A 134 -31.85 1.68 -37.72
C THR A 134 -32.77 2.76 -38.28
N THR A 135 -33.98 2.35 -38.69
CA THR A 135 -35.07 3.25 -39.08
C THR A 135 -36.05 3.52 -37.92
N SER A 136 -35.88 2.86 -36.76
CA SER A 136 -36.74 3.06 -35.59
C SER A 136 -36.25 4.20 -34.69
N GLY A 137 -37.16 4.92 -34.04
CA GLY A 137 -36.83 6.07 -33.17
C GLY A 137 -36.15 5.72 -31.84
N THR A 138 -36.17 4.45 -31.41
CA THR A 138 -35.78 4.03 -30.05
C THR A 138 -34.37 3.44 -29.93
N THR A 139 -33.71 3.11 -31.04
CA THR A 139 -32.35 2.54 -31.02
C THR A 139 -31.29 3.64 -31.20
N PRO A 140 -30.14 3.60 -30.48
CA PRO A 140 -29.06 4.56 -30.66
C PRO A 140 -28.50 4.49 -32.10
N THR A 141 -28.60 5.60 -32.84
CA THR A 141 -28.03 5.78 -34.18
C THR A 141 -27.78 7.27 -34.38
N ILE A 142 -26.89 7.62 -35.32
CA ILE A 142 -26.73 9.00 -35.76
C ILE A 142 -27.97 9.38 -36.56
N ARG A 143 -28.56 10.54 -36.27
CA ARG A 143 -29.74 11.04 -36.98
C ARG A 143 -29.46 12.35 -37.71
N ASP A 144 -30.18 12.56 -38.79
CA ASP A 144 -30.25 13.88 -39.41
C ASP A 144 -31.14 14.85 -38.61
N LEU A 145 -31.14 16.14 -38.99
CA LEU A 145 -31.97 17.16 -38.33
C LEU A 145 -33.49 16.91 -38.46
N GLU A 146 -33.90 16.02 -39.37
CA GLU A 146 -35.29 15.58 -39.53
C GLU A 146 -35.58 14.28 -38.75
N GLY A 147 -34.62 13.78 -37.97
CA GLY A 147 -34.76 12.61 -37.09
C GLY A 147 -34.54 11.25 -37.76
N ARG A 148 -34.16 11.21 -39.05
CA ARG A 148 -33.93 9.96 -39.79
C ARG A 148 -32.58 9.35 -39.42
N GLY A 149 -32.57 8.06 -39.09
CA GLY A 149 -31.33 7.30 -38.84
C GLY A 149 -30.58 6.96 -40.13
N ILE A 150 -29.33 6.47 -40.01
CA ILE A 150 -28.52 6.05 -41.16
C ILE A 150 -29.25 4.92 -41.91
N SER A 151 -29.48 5.13 -43.22
CA SER A 151 -30.15 4.17 -44.09
C SER A 151 -29.33 2.88 -44.28
N ASN A 152 -30.02 1.75 -44.43
CA ASN A 152 -29.43 0.47 -44.79
C ASN A 152 -28.73 0.50 -46.17
N ASP A 153 -29.09 1.46 -47.03
CA ASP A 153 -28.50 1.68 -48.35
C ASP A 153 -27.12 2.38 -48.29
N SER A 154 -26.66 2.79 -47.10
CA SER A 154 -25.32 3.32 -46.91
C SER A 154 -24.28 2.25 -47.28
N LYS A 155 -23.46 2.54 -48.31
CA LYS A 155 -22.39 1.65 -48.77
C LYS A 155 -21.31 1.44 -47.70
N ILE A 156 -21.08 2.44 -46.86
CA ILE A 156 -20.15 2.38 -45.74
C ILE A 156 -20.96 1.99 -44.50
N LYS A 157 -20.69 0.79 -43.99
CA LYS A 157 -21.30 0.24 -42.75
C LYS A 157 -20.33 0.20 -41.58
N ALA A 158 -19.04 0.08 -41.89
CA ALA A 158 -17.96 0.14 -40.94
C ALA A 158 -16.71 0.71 -41.61
N LEU A 159 -15.84 1.31 -40.79
CA LEU A 159 -14.50 1.80 -41.15
C LEU A 159 -13.47 1.00 -40.37
N SER A 160 -12.57 0.31 -41.07
CA SER A 160 -11.40 -0.34 -40.49
C SER A 160 -10.17 0.53 -40.75
N PHE A 161 -9.27 0.69 -39.78
CA PHE A 161 -7.97 1.32 -39.98
C PHE A 161 -6.93 0.76 -39.02
N ARG A 162 -5.66 1.01 -39.33
CA ARG A 162 -4.52 0.64 -38.47
C ARG A 162 -3.82 1.88 -37.95
N THR A 163 -3.30 1.80 -36.74
CA THR A 163 -2.42 2.82 -36.20
C THR A 163 -0.97 2.48 -36.48
N ARG A 164 -0.13 3.51 -36.59
CA ARG A 164 1.34 3.38 -36.71
C ARG A 164 1.94 2.43 -35.68
N THR A 165 2.99 1.73 -36.09
CA THR A 165 3.85 0.92 -35.22
C THR A 165 5.13 1.68 -34.93
N GLY A 166 5.55 1.74 -33.67
CA GLY A 166 6.77 2.43 -33.26
C GLY A 166 6.84 2.60 -31.76
N SER A 167 7.94 3.18 -31.29
CA SER A 167 8.15 3.54 -29.89
C SER A 167 8.62 4.99 -29.71
N THR A 168 8.84 5.73 -30.81
CA THR A 168 9.30 7.11 -30.76
C THR A 168 8.22 8.08 -31.28
N PRO A 169 8.23 9.35 -30.81
CA PRO A 169 7.23 10.33 -31.26
C PRO A 169 7.13 10.50 -32.80
N PRO A 170 8.23 10.63 -33.56
CA PRO A 170 8.16 10.82 -35.01
C PRO A 170 7.57 9.63 -35.78
N GLU A 171 7.58 8.43 -35.20
CA GLU A 171 6.98 7.24 -35.81
C GLU A 171 5.46 7.18 -35.57
N LEU A 172 4.99 7.79 -34.48
CA LEU A 172 3.65 7.59 -33.95
C LEU A 172 2.70 8.77 -34.16
N PHE A 173 3.23 9.98 -34.32
CA PHE A 173 2.43 11.19 -34.44
C PHE A 173 2.73 11.93 -35.74
N ASP A 174 1.67 12.47 -36.33
CA ASP A 174 1.77 13.38 -37.47
C ASP A 174 2.18 14.76 -36.97
N ASP A 175 3.06 15.40 -37.72
CA ASP A 175 3.52 16.74 -37.39
C ASP A 175 2.68 17.79 -38.13
N SER A 176 1.99 18.63 -37.35
CA SER A 176 1.17 19.70 -37.91
C SER A 176 1.94 20.98 -38.22
N LEU A 177 3.13 21.18 -37.65
CA LEU A 177 3.88 22.44 -37.74
C LEU A 177 5.39 22.17 -37.87
N PRO A 178 6.10 22.76 -38.86
CA PRO A 178 7.48 22.40 -39.18
C PRO A 178 8.53 22.96 -38.18
N TYR A 179 8.11 23.41 -37.00
CA TYR A 179 8.95 24.00 -35.97
C TYR A 179 8.52 23.51 -34.58
N GLY A 180 9.44 23.52 -33.62
CA GLY A 180 9.13 23.08 -32.25
C GLY A 180 8.19 24.05 -31.50
N PRO A 181 7.62 23.64 -30.36
CA PRO A 181 6.56 24.37 -29.66
C PRO A 181 6.86 25.83 -29.40
N ALA A 182 5.91 26.72 -29.68
CA ALA A 182 6.00 28.15 -29.35
C ALA A 182 5.01 28.54 -28.25
N VAL A 183 5.46 29.40 -27.33
CA VAL A 183 4.60 29.95 -26.28
C VAL A 183 3.73 31.07 -26.87
N LEU A 184 2.41 30.89 -26.82
CA LEU A 184 1.41 31.88 -27.24
C LEU A 184 1.09 32.89 -26.15
N ARG A 185 0.97 32.43 -24.91
CA ARG A 185 0.55 33.24 -23.77
C ARG A 185 1.16 32.71 -22.48
N THR A 186 1.50 33.65 -21.60
CA THR A 186 1.90 33.37 -20.22
C THR A 186 1.05 34.20 -19.28
N ASP A 187 0.36 33.55 -18.34
CA ASP A 187 -0.40 34.20 -17.28
C ASP A 187 0.15 33.79 -15.91
N ILE A 188 0.20 34.75 -14.99
CA ILE A 188 0.77 34.53 -13.66
C ILE A 188 -0.18 35.11 -12.62
N THR A 189 -0.68 34.26 -11.73
CA THR A 189 -1.67 34.64 -10.72
C THR A 189 -1.40 33.93 -9.39
N PRO A 190 -1.87 34.46 -8.25
CA PRO A 190 -2.41 35.80 -8.05
C PRO A 190 -1.34 36.89 -7.99
N THR A 191 -1.73 38.13 -8.33
CA THR A 191 -0.88 39.32 -8.17
C THR A 191 -1.55 40.37 -7.29
N VAL A 192 -0.74 41.12 -6.54
CA VAL A 192 -1.16 42.26 -5.73
C VAL A 192 -0.23 43.43 -6.05
N ASN A 193 -0.79 44.58 -6.40
CA ASN A 193 -0.04 45.78 -6.82
C ASN A 193 1.01 45.51 -7.91
N GLY A 194 0.67 44.64 -8.87
CA GLY A 194 1.57 44.27 -9.99
C GLY A 194 2.71 43.32 -9.62
N ARG A 195 2.71 42.75 -8.40
CA ARG A 195 3.70 41.76 -7.94
C ARG A 195 3.05 40.43 -7.63
N VAL A 196 3.79 39.35 -7.85
CA VAL A 196 3.33 37.98 -7.57
C VAL A 196 3.49 37.69 -6.08
N LEU A 197 2.48 37.07 -5.47
CA LEU A 197 2.52 36.68 -4.07
C LEU A 197 3.69 35.71 -3.78
N LEU A 198 4.11 35.62 -2.51
CA LEU A 198 5.21 34.75 -2.09
C LEU A 198 4.86 33.26 -2.02
N ASN A 199 3.73 32.82 -2.58
CA ASN A 199 3.27 31.42 -2.55
C ASN A 199 3.22 30.83 -1.13
N GLU A 200 2.53 31.54 -0.21
CA GLU A 200 2.24 31.05 1.14
C GLU A 200 1.51 29.70 1.05
N LEU A 201 2.03 28.68 1.74
CA LEU A 201 1.59 27.27 1.68
C LEU A 201 0.13 27.09 2.07
N SER A 202 -0.36 27.99 2.92
CA SER A 202 -1.72 27.97 3.41
C SER A 202 -2.67 28.84 2.57
N GLY A 203 -2.15 29.67 1.66
CA GLY A 203 -2.91 30.63 0.85
C GLY A 203 -3.36 30.08 -0.51
N VAL A 204 -3.72 30.98 -1.42
CA VAL A 204 -3.98 30.63 -2.83
C VAL A 204 -2.63 30.34 -3.51
N PRO A 205 -2.45 29.16 -4.12
CA PRO A 205 -1.19 28.81 -4.77
C PRO A 205 -0.91 29.75 -5.94
N VAL A 206 0.36 30.06 -6.15
CA VAL A 206 0.80 30.76 -7.35
C VAL A 206 0.75 29.79 -8.53
N GLU A 207 0.13 30.21 -9.61
CA GLU A 207 0.05 29.48 -10.87
C GLU A 207 0.72 30.29 -11.98
N VAL A 208 1.65 29.65 -12.69
CA VAL A 208 2.22 30.14 -13.94
C VAL A 208 1.66 29.29 -15.06
N GLU A 209 0.70 29.83 -15.80
CA GLU A 209 0.06 29.17 -16.93
C GLU A 209 0.78 29.54 -18.23
N LEU A 210 1.06 28.54 -19.06
CA LEU A 210 1.70 28.64 -20.36
C LEU A 210 0.81 27.99 -21.40
N SER A 211 0.41 28.75 -22.42
CA SER A 211 -0.30 28.22 -23.59
C SER A 211 0.68 28.05 -24.75
N PHE A 212 0.64 26.88 -25.39
CA PHE A 212 1.45 26.54 -26.56
C PHE A 212 0.57 26.41 -27.81
N ASP A 213 1.15 26.67 -28.98
CA ASP A 213 0.47 26.57 -30.28
C ASP A 213 0.29 25.14 -30.80
N GLN A 214 0.99 24.18 -30.21
CA GLN A 214 0.88 22.75 -30.53
C GLN A 214 0.88 21.86 -29.30
N ALA A 215 0.46 20.60 -29.49
CA ALA A 215 0.49 19.58 -28.45
C ALA A 215 1.94 19.27 -28.03
N LEU A 216 2.16 19.06 -26.74
CA LEU A 216 3.47 18.70 -26.19
C LEU A 216 3.61 17.18 -26.08
N ASN A 217 4.83 16.67 -26.27
CA ASN A 217 5.15 15.29 -25.92
C ASN A 217 5.02 15.12 -24.39
N PRO A 218 4.11 14.27 -23.89
CA PRO A 218 3.84 14.12 -22.46
C PRO A 218 4.94 13.36 -21.70
N ALA A 219 6.01 12.93 -22.38
CA ALA A 219 7.10 12.19 -21.77
C ALA A 219 7.64 12.93 -20.53
N SER A 220 7.88 12.18 -19.45
CA SER A 220 8.33 12.71 -18.16
C SER A 220 9.64 13.53 -18.25
N SER A 221 10.51 13.21 -19.20
CA SER A 221 11.75 13.96 -19.50
C SER A 221 11.51 15.29 -20.22
N ASN A 222 10.36 15.43 -20.89
CA ASN A 222 9.96 16.63 -21.62
C ASN A 222 9.08 17.54 -20.75
N VAL A 223 7.94 16.99 -20.29
CA VAL A 223 6.99 17.66 -19.39
C VAL A 223 6.83 16.79 -18.13
N PRO A 224 7.41 17.19 -16.99
CA PRO A 224 7.53 16.31 -15.83
C PRO A 224 6.26 16.34 -14.97
N VAL A 225 5.14 15.89 -15.52
CA VAL A 225 3.82 15.85 -14.84
C VAL A 225 3.72 14.79 -13.73
N GLN A 226 4.69 13.88 -13.64
CA GLN A 226 4.76 12.81 -12.64
C GLN A 226 6.01 12.92 -11.75
N GLN A 227 6.36 14.13 -11.30
CA GLN A 227 7.45 14.29 -10.34
C GLN A 227 7.09 13.68 -8.99
N ASN A 228 8.02 12.92 -8.39
CA ASN A 228 7.86 12.42 -7.03
C ASN A 228 7.85 13.63 -6.07
N PRO A 229 6.78 13.90 -5.31
CA PRO A 229 6.73 15.05 -4.42
C PRO A 229 7.73 14.96 -3.25
N ASP A 230 8.31 13.78 -2.95
CA ASP A 230 9.23 13.61 -1.81
C ASP A 230 10.60 14.31 -2.01
N PRO A 231 10.98 15.25 -1.11
CA PRO A 231 12.32 15.85 -1.05
C PRO A 231 13.51 14.92 -0.99
N THR A 232 13.34 13.67 -0.57
CA THR A 232 14.46 12.72 -0.52
C THR A 232 14.97 12.32 -1.91
N THR A 233 14.14 12.42 -2.95
CA THR A 233 14.50 12.03 -4.31
C THR A 233 14.76 13.21 -5.24
N TRP A 234 14.80 14.44 -4.70
CA TRP A 234 14.95 15.64 -5.53
C TRP A 234 16.25 15.61 -6.34
N ASN A 235 16.08 15.74 -7.65
CA ASN A 235 17.19 15.80 -8.58
C ASN A 235 16.95 16.91 -9.61
N THR A 236 17.94 17.77 -9.83
CA THR A 236 17.86 18.86 -10.82
C THR A 236 17.73 18.36 -12.25
N ARG A 237 18.05 17.09 -12.52
CA ARG A 237 17.83 16.43 -13.82
C ARG A 237 16.34 16.19 -14.11
N GLU A 238 15.47 16.21 -13.10
CA GLU A 238 14.04 15.91 -13.23
C GLU A 238 13.19 17.15 -13.50
N LYS A 239 13.80 18.35 -13.59
CA LYS A 239 13.09 19.62 -13.81
C LYS A 239 12.38 19.73 -15.18
N GLY A 240 12.69 18.82 -16.12
CA GLY A 240 12.15 18.84 -17.48
C GLY A 240 12.64 20.02 -18.32
N SER A 241 11.94 20.27 -19.43
CA SER A 241 12.26 21.33 -20.40
C SER A 241 11.62 22.68 -20.04
N VAL A 242 10.69 22.71 -19.07
CA VAL A 242 10.01 23.95 -18.64
C VAL A 242 10.01 24.07 -17.13
N PHE A 243 10.59 25.16 -16.62
CA PHE A 243 10.78 25.37 -15.18
C PHE A 243 10.95 26.85 -14.81
N LEU A 244 11.03 27.11 -13.52
CA LEU A 244 11.24 28.45 -12.96
C LEU A 244 12.67 28.59 -12.45
N GLU A 245 13.30 29.74 -12.68
CA GLU A 245 14.62 30.04 -12.12
C GLU A 245 14.76 31.49 -11.65
N TYR A 246 15.67 31.74 -10.71
CA TYR A 246 15.99 33.10 -10.24
C TYR A 246 17.48 33.25 -9.95
N ASP A 247 17.93 34.50 -9.87
CA ASP A 247 19.27 34.80 -9.39
C ASP A 247 19.24 35.13 -7.89
N ASP A 248 20.07 34.41 -7.15
CA ASP A 248 20.29 34.63 -5.73
C ASP A 248 21.64 35.33 -5.52
N PRO A 249 21.67 36.47 -4.81
CA PRO A 249 22.91 37.22 -4.59
C PRO A 249 24.04 36.42 -3.90
N VAL A 250 23.72 35.32 -3.22
CA VAL A 250 24.67 34.53 -2.43
C VAL A 250 24.81 33.10 -2.94
N LEU A 251 23.68 32.44 -3.22
CA LEU A 251 23.66 31.04 -3.69
C LEU A 251 23.99 30.90 -5.18
N GLY A 252 24.03 32.02 -5.92
CA GLY A 252 24.45 32.05 -7.32
C GLY A 252 23.31 32.30 -8.29
N LYS A 253 23.64 32.20 -9.58
CA LYS A 253 22.71 32.48 -10.68
C LYS A 253 21.94 31.23 -11.11
N ASN A 254 20.78 31.44 -11.73
CA ASN A 254 19.93 30.39 -12.33
C ASN A 254 19.52 29.27 -11.35
N LEU A 255 19.22 29.62 -10.11
CA LEU A 255 18.70 28.64 -9.15
C LEU A 255 17.31 28.22 -9.54
N TRP A 256 17.12 26.90 -9.62
CA TRP A 256 15.85 26.28 -9.92
C TRP A 256 14.85 26.47 -8.76
N ILE A 257 13.66 26.94 -9.10
CA ILE A 257 12.49 26.93 -8.20
C ILE A 257 11.67 25.72 -8.60
N ARG A 258 11.56 24.75 -7.70
CA ARG A 258 10.76 23.57 -7.91
C ARG A 258 9.28 23.94 -8.00
N ALA A 259 8.57 23.30 -8.92
CA ALA A 259 7.15 23.51 -9.14
C ALA A 259 6.49 22.21 -9.60
N GLN A 260 5.28 21.94 -9.11
CA GLN A 260 4.43 20.90 -9.65
C GLN A 260 3.97 21.30 -11.04
N VAL A 261 4.03 20.37 -11.98
CA VAL A 261 3.65 20.59 -13.38
C VAL A 261 2.34 19.87 -13.67
N ALA A 262 1.36 20.61 -14.18
CA ALA A 262 0.11 20.05 -14.67
C ALA A 262 -0.06 20.38 -16.16
N LEU A 263 -0.66 19.46 -16.91
CA LEU A 263 -0.97 19.63 -18.32
C LEU A 263 -2.49 19.52 -18.54
N PRO A 264 -3.29 20.49 -18.05
CA PRO A 264 -4.75 20.44 -18.07
C PRO A 264 -5.35 20.30 -19.48
N LYS A 265 -4.66 20.81 -20.51
CA LYS A 265 -5.05 20.65 -21.91
C LYS A 265 -3.84 20.19 -22.72
N ASN A 266 -4.01 19.15 -23.51
CA ASN A 266 -3.05 18.73 -24.54
C ASN A 266 -3.82 18.04 -25.66
N ASP A 267 -4.08 18.77 -26.75
CA ASP A 267 -4.81 18.28 -27.92
C ASP A 267 -4.24 18.87 -29.20
N ASN A 268 -4.78 18.47 -30.35
CA ASN A 268 -4.29 18.93 -31.66
C ASN A 268 -4.40 20.44 -31.90
N SER A 269 -5.08 21.20 -31.03
CA SER A 269 -5.15 22.66 -31.11
C SER A 269 -4.10 23.38 -30.24
N GLY A 270 -3.32 22.65 -29.45
CA GLY A 270 -2.32 23.21 -28.56
C GLY A 270 -2.30 22.56 -27.17
N ALA A 271 -1.42 23.07 -26.31
CA ALA A 271 -1.29 22.64 -24.93
C ALA A 271 -1.45 23.83 -23.96
N VAL A 272 -2.00 23.55 -22.78
CA VAL A 272 -1.96 24.46 -21.63
C VAL A 272 -1.26 23.73 -20.52
N MET A 273 -0.20 24.33 -20.01
CA MET A 273 0.60 23.82 -18.91
C MET A 273 0.59 24.81 -17.74
N VAL A 274 0.51 24.30 -16.53
CA VAL A 274 0.50 25.09 -15.30
C VAL A 274 1.65 24.65 -14.41
N LEU A 275 2.49 25.60 -14.00
CA LEU A 275 3.53 25.41 -12.98
C LEU A 275 3.04 25.99 -11.66
N ARG A 276 3.09 25.19 -10.59
CA ARG A 276 2.77 25.59 -9.21
C ARG A 276 4.01 25.49 -8.33
N PRO A 277 4.67 26.61 -7.97
CA PRO A 277 5.87 26.57 -7.14
C PRO A 277 5.64 25.82 -5.83
N GLU A 278 6.66 25.11 -5.36
CA GLU A 278 6.61 24.42 -4.07
C GLU A 278 7.21 25.30 -2.96
N GLY A 279 6.43 25.54 -1.90
CA GLY A 279 6.86 26.38 -0.78
C GLY A 279 6.95 27.87 -1.11
N ILE A 280 7.50 28.63 -0.17
CA ILE A 280 7.61 30.08 -0.29
C ILE A 280 8.53 30.47 -1.47
N LEU A 281 8.09 31.41 -2.30
CA LEU A 281 8.91 31.99 -3.37
C LEU A 281 9.95 32.98 -2.80
N PRO A 282 11.11 33.14 -3.46
CA PRO A 282 12.12 34.10 -3.05
C PRO A 282 11.55 35.52 -2.97
N ASN A 283 11.75 36.22 -1.84
CA ASN A 283 11.30 37.59 -1.64
C ASN A 283 12.03 38.59 -2.56
N ASN A 284 11.27 39.55 -3.12
CA ASN A 284 11.74 40.62 -3.98
C ASN A 284 12.72 40.12 -5.05
N ALA A 285 12.30 39.07 -5.74
CA ALA A 285 13.07 38.37 -6.74
C ALA A 285 12.44 38.49 -8.11
N THR A 286 13.32 38.67 -9.09
CA THR A 286 12.99 38.56 -10.50
C THR A 286 13.07 37.07 -10.86
N VAL A 287 11.91 36.44 -11.01
CA VAL A 287 11.78 35.04 -11.40
C VAL A 287 11.57 34.96 -12.91
N ARG A 288 12.29 34.05 -13.54
CA ARG A 288 12.25 33.79 -14.98
C ARG A 288 11.52 32.49 -15.25
N VAL A 289 10.61 32.51 -16.21
CA VAL A 289 9.95 31.32 -16.76
C VAL A 289 10.77 30.83 -17.94
N ILE A 290 11.30 29.62 -17.82
CA ILE A 290 12.24 29.02 -18.75
C ILE A 290 11.53 27.99 -19.60
N VAL A 291 11.66 28.11 -20.91
CA VAL A 291 11.36 27.03 -21.86
C VAL A 291 12.64 26.72 -22.62
N GLU A 292 13.20 25.54 -22.39
CA GLU A 292 14.41 25.10 -23.10
C GLU A 292 14.11 24.84 -24.57
N ALA A 293 15.12 25.06 -25.44
CA ALA A 293 14.99 24.80 -26.87
C ALA A 293 14.72 23.31 -27.19
N ASP A 294 14.94 22.44 -26.19
CA ASP A 294 14.78 20.99 -26.25
C ASP A 294 13.33 20.55 -26.01
N LEU A 295 12.43 21.47 -25.64
CA LEU A 295 11.01 21.16 -25.48
C LEU A 295 10.49 20.56 -26.78
N GLN A 296 9.95 19.35 -26.69
CA GLN A 296 9.41 18.61 -27.82
C GLN A 296 7.90 18.76 -27.92
N ASP A 297 7.42 18.93 -29.14
CA ASP A 297 6.01 18.67 -29.45
C ASP A 297 5.72 17.18 -29.48
N LEU A 298 4.44 16.85 -29.70
CA LEU A 298 3.96 15.48 -29.78
C LEU A 298 4.66 14.64 -30.88
N ALA A 299 5.14 15.26 -31.96
CA ALA A 299 5.85 14.58 -33.05
C ALA A 299 7.37 14.49 -32.83
N GLY A 300 7.89 15.10 -31.76
CA GLY A 300 9.31 15.08 -31.38
C GLY A 300 10.14 16.24 -31.92
N GLN A 301 9.54 17.24 -32.56
CA GLN A 301 10.25 18.44 -33.02
C GLN A 301 10.55 19.40 -31.87
N ASN A 302 11.64 20.14 -32.00
CA ASN A 302 12.13 21.07 -30.98
C ASN A 302 12.76 22.30 -31.65
N ASN A 303 13.18 23.27 -30.82
CA ASN A 303 13.67 24.56 -31.25
C ASN A 303 15.20 24.70 -31.25
N ARG A 304 15.98 23.61 -31.19
CA ARG A 304 17.46 23.67 -31.15
C ARG A 304 18.08 24.33 -32.38
N SER A 305 17.48 24.14 -33.55
CA SER A 305 17.93 24.73 -34.82
C SER A 305 17.37 26.13 -35.07
N THR A 306 16.49 26.63 -34.19
CA THR A 306 15.82 27.93 -34.36
C THR A 306 16.78 29.07 -34.01
N ILE A 307 17.22 29.80 -35.04
CA ILE A 307 18.09 30.98 -34.87
C ILE A 307 17.35 32.05 -34.06
N GLY A 308 17.96 32.53 -32.97
CA GLY A 308 17.38 33.57 -32.13
C GLY A 308 16.34 33.08 -31.12
N TYR A 309 16.25 31.77 -30.88
CA TYR A 309 15.38 31.20 -29.84
C TYR A 309 15.61 31.86 -28.47
N ARG A 310 14.52 32.28 -27.83
CA ARG A 310 14.56 32.94 -26.52
C ARG A 310 14.11 31.96 -25.44
N ARG A 311 15.09 31.48 -24.67
CA ARG A 311 14.87 30.57 -23.53
C ARG A 311 13.99 31.16 -22.42
N VAL A 312 14.10 32.46 -22.16
CA VAL A 312 13.26 33.15 -21.16
C VAL A 312 12.00 33.66 -21.85
N VAL A 313 10.86 33.04 -21.57
CA VAL A 313 9.57 33.37 -22.22
C VAL A 313 8.75 34.39 -21.44
N ALA A 314 8.96 34.49 -20.14
CA ALA A 314 8.36 35.49 -19.28
C ALA A 314 9.22 35.75 -18.03
N THR A 315 8.98 36.90 -17.40
CA THR A 315 9.63 37.29 -16.15
C THR A 315 8.59 37.94 -15.24
N PHE A 316 8.65 37.67 -13.94
CA PHE A 316 7.81 38.34 -12.95
C PHE A 316 8.61 38.71 -11.69
N GLN A 317 8.10 39.72 -10.99
CA GLN A 317 8.66 40.18 -9.73
C GLN A 317 7.80 39.69 -8.56
N THR A 318 8.42 39.07 -7.57
CA THR A 318 7.73 38.67 -6.34
C THR A 318 7.54 39.87 -5.38
N GLU A 319 6.59 39.74 -4.47
CA GLU A 319 6.32 40.73 -3.41
C GLU A 319 7.57 41.06 -2.57
N GLU A 320 7.55 42.28 -2.01
CA GLU A 320 8.52 42.73 -1.00
C GLU A 320 8.04 42.32 0.40
N GLY A 321 8.56 41.20 0.89
CA GLY A 321 8.27 40.60 2.21
C GLY A 321 9.40 40.78 3.22
N PHE A 322 9.93 41.99 3.40
CA PHE A 322 11.05 42.24 4.32
C PHE A 322 10.67 42.04 5.79
N ALA A 323 9.44 42.43 6.15
CA ALA A 323 8.89 42.19 7.47
C ALA A 323 8.66 40.69 7.72
N PRO A 324 8.78 40.22 8.97
CA PRO A 324 8.28 38.93 9.41
C PRO A 324 6.89 38.61 8.87
N ARG A 325 6.71 37.40 8.34
CA ARG A 325 5.39 36.89 7.93
C ARG A 325 5.10 35.56 8.59
N PHE A 326 3.82 35.22 8.65
CA PHE A 326 3.31 34.03 9.32
C PHE A 326 2.57 33.17 8.32
N ASP A 327 2.88 31.88 8.29
CA ASP A 327 2.25 30.90 7.44
C ASP A 327 2.20 29.55 8.17
N ALA A 328 1.62 28.52 7.56
CA ALA A 328 1.55 27.20 8.15
C ALA A 328 1.68 26.11 7.10
N ILE A 329 2.42 25.05 7.46
CA ILE A 329 2.34 23.78 6.76
C ILE A 329 0.98 23.17 7.09
N SER A 330 0.10 23.07 6.11
CA SER A 330 -1.23 22.52 6.27
C SER A 330 -1.30 21.10 5.74
N VAL A 331 -1.41 20.13 6.64
CA VAL A 331 -1.68 18.72 6.30
C VAL A 331 -3.17 18.48 6.44
N GLN A 332 -3.86 18.44 5.30
CA GLN A 332 -5.28 18.08 5.21
C GLN A 332 -5.40 16.60 4.87
N PHE A 333 -6.04 15.81 5.72
CA PHE A 333 -6.18 14.37 5.49
C PHE A 333 -7.27 14.02 4.48
N ALA A 334 -8.04 15.01 4.00
CA ALA A 334 -8.90 14.87 2.82
C ALA A 334 -8.10 14.58 1.53
N THR A 335 -6.81 14.93 1.51
CA THR A 335 -5.89 14.71 0.38
C THR A 335 -4.72 13.83 0.85
N THR A 336 -4.42 12.74 0.14
CA THR A 336 -3.38 11.78 0.52
C THR A 336 -1.95 12.24 0.28
N ASP A 337 -1.76 13.37 -0.41
CA ASP A 337 -0.53 13.66 -1.16
C ASP A 337 0.74 13.84 -0.31
N LEU A 338 0.55 14.23 0.96
CA LEU A 338 1.64 14.49 1.90
C LEU A 338 1.96 13.31 2.83
N LEU A 339 1.11 12.27 2.89
CA LEU A 339 1.40 11.08 3.68
C LEU A 339 2.50 10.24 3.01
N ASP A 340 3.33 9.61 3.83
CA ASP A 340 4.36 8.68 3.38
C ASP A 340 3.88 7.24 3.61
N PRO A 341 3.30 6.58 2.59
CA PRO A 341 2.80 5.21 2.73
C PRO A 341 3.93 4.17 2.86
N GLU A 342 5.16 4.54 2.48
CA GLU A 342 6.34 3.67 2.50
C GLU A 342 7.24 3.95 3.73
N ALA A 343 6.73 4.73 4.69
CA ALA A 343 7.47 5.01 5.91
C ALA A 343 7.82 3.71 6.66
N PRO A 344 9.07 3.53 7.13
CA PRO A 344 9.43 2.40 7.99
C PRO A 344 8.84 2.61 9.38
N LEU A 345 7.59 2.16 9.54
CA LEU A 345 6.82 2.21 10.78
C LEU A 345 6.94 0.87 11.51
N ARG A 346 7.34 0.91 12.79
CA ARG A 346 7.31 -0.27 13.66
C ARG A 346 5.98 -0.42 14.41
N ASP A 347 5.15 0.61 14.41
CA ASP A 347 3.74 0.52 14.80
C ASP A 347 2.87 0.30 13.55
N PRO A 348 1.68 -0.31 13.68
CA PRO A 348 0.70 -0.39 12.60
C PRO A 348 0.46 0.95 11.89
N VAL A 349 0.29 0.92 10.57
CA VAL A 349 -0.02 2.15 9.81
C VAL A 349 -1.45 2.63 10.15
N ALA A 350 -1.61 3.92 10.46
CA ALA A 350 -2.90 4.53 10.70
C ALA A 350 -3.74 4.61 9.41
N ALA A 351 -5.06 4.50 9.54
CA ALA A 351 -5.97 4.36 8.41
C ALA A 351 -6.54 5.72 8.00
N LEU A 352 -6.44 6.04 6.72
CA LEU A 352 -7.08 7.20 6.13
C LEU A 352 -8.45 6.82 5.55
N LYS A 353 -9.53 7.42 6.08
CA LYS A 353 -10.89 7.19 5.57
C LYS A 353 -11.71 8.47 5.67
N ASP A 354 -12.44 8.80 4.60
CA ASP A 354 -13.35 9.96 4.56
C ASP A 354 -12.70 11.29 4.99
N GLY A 355 -11.41 11.46 4.66
CA GLY A 355 -10.63 12.65 5.02
C GLY A 355 -10.19 12.74 6.48
N VAL A 356 -10.30 11.64 7.23
CA VAL A 356 -9.84 11.52 8.62
C VAL A 356 -8.77 10.44 8.72
N LEU A 357 -7.60 10.81 9.22
CA LEU A 357 -6.56 9.87 9.60
C LEU A 357 -6.90 9.31 10.98
N SER A 358 -7.14 8.02 11.10
CA SER A 358 -7.67 7.40 12.32
C SER A 358 -6.81 6.24 12.80
N ALA A 359 -6.93 5.94 14.10
CA ALA A 359 -6.26 4.80 14.68
C ALA A 359 -6.65 3.48 13.98
N THR A 360 -5.67 2.70 13.56
CA THR A 360 -5.89 1.36 13.00
C THR A 360 -5.77 0.32 14.10
N PHE A 361 -6.93 -0.22 14.49
CA PHE A 361 -7.03 -1.47 15.23
C PHE A 361 -8.02 -2.34 14.47
N ALA A 362 -7.51 -2.92 13.38
CA ALA A 362 -8.24 -3.90 12.60
C ALA A 362 -7.98 -5.30 13.18
N PHE A 363 -8.28 -5.48 14.46
CA PHE A 363 -8.42 -6.84 14.97
C PHE A 363 -9.70 -7.40 14.37
N GLU A 364 -9.55 -8.41 13.50
CA GLU A 364 -10.67 -9.02 12.77
C GLU A 364 -11.59 -9.83 13.70
N GLY A 365 -11.14 -10.11 14.92
CA GLY A 365 -11.93 -10.82 15.92
C GLY A 365 -13.04 -9.95 16.49
N GLN A 366 -14.19 -10.59 16.70
CA GLN A 366 -15.28 -10.00 17.47
C GLN A 366 -14.95 -10.13 18.96
N ASP A 367 -15.44 -9.19 19.77
CA ASP A 367 -15.40 -9.37 21.21
C ASP A 367 -16.42 -10.45 21.61
N THR A 368 -15.92 -11.67 21.78
CA THR A 368 -16.74 -12.83 22.14
C THR A 368 -16.48 -13.18 23.59
N PRO A 369 -17.49 -13.41 24.45
CA PRO A 369 -17.29 -13.75 25.86
C PRO A 369 -16.95 -15.24 26.07
N PHE A 370 -16.48 -15.94 25.04
CA PHE A 370 -16.38 -17.40 25.02
C PHE A 370 -14.93 -17.85 25.09
N ASP A 371 -14.59 -18.71 26.05
CA ASP A 371 -13.26 -19.30 26.15
C ASP A 371 -13.18 -20.67 25.46
N TYR A 372 -12.00 -21.03 24.97
CA TYR A 372 -11.70 -22.34 24.41
C TYR A 372 -10.72 -23.11 25.29
N ARG A 373 -11.17 -24.23 25.85
CA ARG A 373 -10.36 -25.16 26.65
C ARG A 373 -10.77 -26.61 26.42
N PRO A 374 -10.18 -27.30 25.41
CA PRO A 374 -10.52 -28.69 25.13
C PRO A 374 -10.04 -29.62 26.26
N SER A 375 -10.79 -30.69 26.51
CA SER A 375 -10.48 -31.70 27.53
C SER A 375 -10.15 -33.08 26.95
N ALA A 376 -10.43 -33.31 25.67
CA ALA A 376 -10.08 -34.55 24.98
C ALA A 376 -8.60 -34.56 24.62
N VAL A 377 -7.94 -35.72 24.72
CA VAL A 377 -6.51 -35.89 24.38
C VAL A 377 -6.20 -35.46 22.96
N THR A 378 -7.09 -35.73 22.01
CA THR A 378 -6.99 -35.24 20.64
C THR A 378 -8.28 -34.52 20.25
N ASN A 379 -8.15 -33.29 19.78
CA ASN A 379 -9.25 -32.44 19.34
C ASN A 379 -9.01 -32.00 17.89
N VAL A 380 -9.81 -32.51 16.97
CA VAL A 380 -9.67 -32.19 15.53
C VAL A 380 -10.59 -31.03 15.17
N LEU A 381 -10.02 -29.97 14.62
CA LEU A 381 -10.74 -28.78 14.16
C LEU A 381 -10.83 -28.77 12.62
N ASN A 382 -12.03 -28.93 12.08
CA ASN A 382 -12.26 -28.86 10.64
C ASN A 382 -12.34 -27.39 10.16
N THR A 383 -11.39 -26.96 9.33
CA THR A 383 -11.30 -25.58 8.83
C THR A 383 -12.29 -25.27 7.69
N ILE A 384 -13.04 -26.25 7.19
CA ILE A 384 -14.13 -26.01 6.25
C ILE A 384 -15.39 -25.63 7.03
N ARG A 385 -15.81 -26.51 7.96
CA ARG A 385 -16.98 -26.31 8.82
C ARG A 385 -16.82 -27.14 10.09
N GLN A 386 -16.89 -26.48 11.25
CA GLN A 386 -16.78 -27.13 12.56
C GLN A 386 -17.87 -26.59 13.51
N GLN A 387 -18.49 -27.47 14.29
CA GLN A 387 -19.25 -27.04 15.46
C GLN A 387 -18.32 -27.07 16.67
N VAL A 388 -18.21 -25.95 17.39
CA VAL A 388 -17.34 -25.83 18.57
C VAL A 388 -18.19 -25.61 19.80
N GLN A 389 -17.87 -26.34 20.88
CA GLN A 389 -18.42 -26.12 22.21
C GLN A 389 -17.43 -25.26 23.02
N PRO A 390 -17.73 -23.97 23.28
CA PRO A 390 -16.93 -23.16 24.20
C PRO A 390 -17.10 -23.61 25.66
N VAL A 391 -16.22 -23.14 26.55
CA VAL A 391 -16.31 -23.38 27.99
C VAL A 391 -17.62 -22.82 28.56
N GLN A 392 -17.98 -21.61 28.13
CA GLN A 392 -19.24 -20.96 28.47
C GLN A 392 -20.07 -20.73 27.20
N GLY A 393 -21.39 -20.95 27.28
CA GLY A 393 -22.31 -20.67 26.18
C GLY A 393 -22.71 -21.90 25.35
N ARG A 394 -23.54 -21.66 24.33
CA ARG A 394 -24.04 -22.72 23.43
C ARG A 394 -23.03 -23.00 22.33
N PRO A 395 -23.00 -24.24 21.77
CA PRO A 395 -22.18 -24.52 20.60
C PRO A 395 -22.49 -23.57 19.44
N PHE A 396 -21.46 -23.12 18.73
CA PHE A 396 -21.60 -22.32 17.53
C PHE A 396 -20.81 -22.95 16.37
N THR A 397 -21.18 -22.60 15.14
CA THR A 397 -20.51 -23.12 13.95
C THR A 397 -19.45 -22.12 13.47
N VAL A 398 -18.23 -22.62 13.28
CA VAL A 398 -17.14 -21.95 12.60
C VAL A 398 -17.07 -22.43 11.15
N ILE A 399 -16.93 -21.50 10.21
CA ILE A 399 -16.79 -21.76 8.77
C ILE A 399 -15.52 -21.04 8.30
N GLY A 400 -14.77 -21.66 7.39
CA GLY A 400 -13.59 -21.02 6.79
C GLY A 400 -12.33 -21.02 7.68
N GLY A 401 -12.36 -21.74 8.81
CA GLY A 401 -11.18 -21.96 9.64
C GLY A 401 -10.84 -20.83 10.60
N VAL A 402 -11.72 -19.85 10.79
CA VAL A 402 -11.53 -18.71 11.68
C VAL A 402 -12.30 -18.89 12.98
N PHE A 403 -11.58 -19.11 14.07
CA PHE A 403 -12.09 -19.46 15.39
C PHE A 403 -11.95 -18.27 16.36
N PRO A 404 -13.03 -17.52 16.64
CA PRO A 404 -13.01 -16.39 17.57
C PRO A 404 -13.27 -16.84 19.02
N PHE A 405 -12.44 -16.39 19.95
CA PHE A 405 -12.57 -16.62 21.39
C PHE A 405 -12.10 -15.40 22.20
N HIS A 406 -12.44 -15.36 23.49
CA HIS A 406 -11.79 -14.47 24.45
C HIS A 406 -10.42 -15.04 24.82
N ASP A 407 -10.39 -16.05 25.69
CA ASP A 407 -9.16 -16.77 26.06
C ASP A 407 -9.10 -18.15 25.39
N ILE A 408 -7.89 -18.56 25.04
CA ILE A 408 -7.59 -19.89 24.52
C ILE A 408 -6.59 -20.56 25.44
N THR A 409 -6.92 -21.75 25.95
CA THR A 409 -6.01 -22.57 26.74
C THR A 409 -5.97 -23.99 26.19
N ILE A 410 -4.82 -24.42 25.66
CA ILE A 410 -4.57 -25.81 25.26
C ILE A 410 -3.79 -26.48 26.41
N PRO A 411 -4.42 -27.35 27.21
CA PRO A 411 -3.77 -27.95 28.37
C PRO A 411 -2.64 -28.92 28.00
N GLU A 412 -1.74 -29.19 28.94
CA GLU A 412 -0.74 -30.25 28.81
C GLU A 412 -1.39 -31.61 28.49
N GLY A 413 -0.75 -32.36 27.58
CA GLY A 413 -1.25 -33.68 27.14
C GLY A 413 -2.43 -33.62 26.16
N VAL A 414 -2.87 -32.42 25.76
CA VAL A 414 -3.92 -32.23 24.73
C VAL A 414 -3.31 -31.79 23.41
N THR A 415 -3.68 -32.48 22.33
CA THR A 415 -3.37 -32.09 20.96
C THR A 415 -4.60 -31.50 20.27
N VAL A 416 -4.48 -30.26 19.80
CA VAL A 416 -5.44 -29.61 18.90
C VAL A 416 -4.87 -29.69 17.48
N GLN A 417 -5.55 -30.42 16.60
CA GLN A 417 -5.11 -30.67 15.23
C GLN A 417 -6.05 -30.00 14.23
N GLY A 418 -5.53 -29.11 13.40
CA GLY A 418 -6.26 -28.51 12.29
C GLY A 418 -6.33 -29.45 11.09
N PHE A 419 -7.51 -29.57 10.48
CA PHE A 419 -7.73 -30.35 9.26
C PHE A 419 -8.63 -29.59 8.29
N GLY A 420 -8.36 -29.69 6.98
CA GLY A 420 -9.20 -29.09 5.94
C GLY A 420 -8.41 -28.25 4.94
N SER A 421 -9.11 -27.63 3.98
CA SER A 421 -8.49 -26.87 2.90
C SER A 421 -8.17 -25.42 3.23
N ASN A 422 -8.72 -24.88 4.32
CA ASN A 422 -8.50 -23.50 4.74
C ASN A 422 -7.46 -23.43 5.86
N PRO A 423 -6.74 -22.30 6.03
CA PRO A 423 -5.90 -22.05 7.19
C PRO A 423 -6.64 -22.25 8.52
N LEU A 424 -5.91 -22.67 9.57
CA LEU A 424 -6.42 -22.64 10.93
C LEU A 424 -6.06 -21.28 11.54
N VAL A 425 -7.07 -20.48 11.87
CA VAL A 425 -6.90 -19.11 12.39
C VAL A 425 -7.59 -19.00 13.75
N PHE A 426 -6.84 -18.69 14.80
CA PHE A 426 -7.37 -18.29 16.10
C PHE A 426 -7.37 -16.77 16.25
N LEU A 427 -8.50 -16.22 16.65
CA LEU A 427 -8.66 -14.80 16.99
C LEU A 427 -9.05 -14.69 18.46
N ALA A 428 -8.10 -14.33 19.33
CA ALA A 428 -8.29 -14.17 20.77
C ALA A 428 -8.31 -12.69 21.18
N THR A 429 -9.38 -12.22 21.82
CA THR A 429 -9.37 -10.87 22.44
C THR A 429 -8.65 -10.84 23.78
N GLY A 430 -8.39 -11.99 24.39
CA GLY A 430 -7.61 -12.17 25.61
C GLY A 430 -6.27 -12.87 25.37
N THR A 431 -5.94 -13.81 26.25
CA THR A 431 -4.68 -14.58 26.27
C THR A 431 -4.80 -15.88 25.49
N VAL A 432 -3.73 -16.25 24.79
CA VAL A 432 -3.56 -17.59 24.23
C VAL A 432 -2.47 -18.32 24.99
N ARG A 433 -2.80 -19.41 25.66
CA ARG A 433 -1.86 -20.28 26.38
C ARG A 433 -1.85 -21.68 25.78
N ILE A 434 -0.67 -22.17 25.45
CA ILE A 434 -0.44 -23.47 24.82
C ILE A 434 0.54 -24.25 25.70
N ASP A 435 0.00 -25.13 26.54
CA ASP A 435 0.78 -26.09 27.35
C ASP A 435 0.81 -27.49 26.71
N GLY A 436 -0.11 -27.76 25.77
CA GLY A 436 -0.17 -28.98 24.96
C GLY A 436 0.38 -28.79 23.54
N HIS A 437 -0.20 -29.47 22.55
CA HIS A 437 0.25 -29.43 21.16
C HIS A 437 -0.79 -28.78 20.24
N LEU A 438 -0.42 -27.73 19.52
CA LEU A 438 -1.22 -27.11 18.46
C LEU A 438 -0.58 -27.41 17.10
N SER A 439 -1.27 -28.19 16.26
CA SER A 439 -0.70 -28.76 15.04
C SER A 439 -1.54 -28.46 13.80
N VAL A 440 -0.85 -28.13 12.70
CA VAL A 440 -1.37 -28.18 11.33
C VAL A 440 -0.46 -29.04 10.44
N ASP A 441 0.13 -30.09 11.01
CA ASP A 441 1.12 -30.93 10.34
C ASP A 441 0.52 -31.69 9.14
N GLY A 442 1.36 -31.89 8.12
CA GLY A 442 1.04 -32.76 7.00
C GLY A 442 0.99 -34.23 7.44
N GLY A 443 0.08 -35.00 6.85
CA GLY A 443 0.00 -36.44 7.10
C GLY A 443 1.14 -37.21 6.46
N ASP A 444 1.56 -38.30 7.10
CA ASP A 444 2.57 -39.21 6.56
C ASP A 444 2.05 -39.95 5.31
N GLY A 445 2.97 -40.24 4.39
CA GLY A 445 2.71 -41.13 3.27
C GLY A 445 2.72 -42.60 3.71
N ASP A 446 1.88 -43.42 3.08
CA ASP A 446 1.76 -44.82 3.45
C ASP A 446 3.07 -45.58 3.19
N GLN A 447 3.42 -46.46 4.14
CA GLN A 447 4.51 -47.42 4.02
C GLN A 447 4.06 -48.64 3.22
N VAL A 448 4.92 -49.18 2.36
CA VAL A 448 4.61 -50.45 1.68
C VAL A 448 4.91 -51.63 2.60
N ASN A 449 3.85 -52.35 2.99
CA ASN A 449 3.94 -53.54 3.83
C ASN A 449 3.52 -54.85 3.12
N THR A 450 3.16 -54.77 1.84
CA THR A 450 2.73 -55.90 1.01
C THR A 450 3.79 -56.26 -0.04
N LEU A 451 4.10 -57.56 -0.19
CA LEU A 451 5.09 -58.03 -1.15
C LEU A 451 4.51 -58.18 -2.56
N ASN A 452 5.29 -57.79 -3.56
CA ASN A 452 5.09 -57.99 -5.00
C ASN A 452 3.72 -57.51 -5.50
N SER A 453 3.37 -56.28 -5.09
CA SER A 453 2.03 -55.73 -5.19
C SER A 453 1.99 -54.41 -5.97
N ALA A 454 2.83 -54.28 -6.99
CA ALA A 454 2.96 -53.07 -7.81
C ALA A 454 1.66 -52.62 -8.50
N ASN A 455 0.62 -53.45 -8.51
CA ASN A 455 -0.71 -53.14 -9.05
C ASN A 455 -1.70 -52.55 -8.01
N PHE A 456 -1.28 -52.31 -6.77
CA PHE A 456 -2.12 -51.64 -5.75
C PHE A 456 -1.49 -50.30 -5.42
N PRO A 457 -2.11 -49.13 -5.60
CA PRO A 457 -1.48 -47.84 -5.23
C PRO A 457 -1.15 -47.68 -3.75
N THR A 458 -0.07 -46.97 -3.41
CA THR A 458 0.24 -46.50 -2.04
C THR A 458 -0.31 -45.09 -1.90
N ALA A 459 -1.12 -44.80 -0.89
CA ALA A 459 -1.65 -43.46 -0.71
C ALA A 459 -0.52 -42.49 -0.31
N GLY A 460 -0.57 -41.29 -0.87
CA GLY A 460 0.21 -40.17 -0.34
C GLY A 460 -0.45 -39.60 0.91
N GLY A 461 0.34 -38.90 1.71
CA GLY A 461 -0.11 -38.23 2.92
C GLY A 461 -1.09 -37.10 2.64
N GLN A 462 -2.03 -36.87 3.56
CA GLN A 462 -2.99 -35.78 3.46
C GLN A 462 -2.30 -34.43 3.73
N GLY A 463 -2.64 -33.40 2.96
CA GLY A 463 -2.29 -32.03 3.32
C GLY A 463 -3.24 -31.53 4.42
N ALA A 464 -2.72 -30.72 5.34
CA ALA A 464 -3.52 -30.09 6.39
C ALA A 464 -3.65 -28.58 6.15
N CYS A 465 -4.76 -27.97 6.57
CA CYS A 465 -5.04 -26.52 6.58
C CYS A 465 -4.46 -25.70 5.40
N GLY A 466 -4.72 -26.15 4.16
CA GLY A 466 -4.22 -25.51 2.94
C GLY A 466 -2.89 -26.03 2.39
N GLY A 467 -2.28 -27.03 3.03
CA GLY A 467 -1.13 -27.78 2.54
C GLY A 467 -1.48 -28.73 1.38
N GLY A 468 -0.48 -29.08 0.57
CA GLY A 468 -0.63 -29.95 -0.59
C GLY A 468 -0.62 -31.44 -0.24
N LEU A 469 -1.39 -32.24 -0.98
CA LEU A 469 -1.36 -33.70 -0.90
C LEU A 469 0.00 -34.29 -1.32
N GLY A 470 0.42 -35.35 -0.64
CA GLY A 470 1.52 -36.21 -1.08
C GLY A 470 1.14 -37.03 -2.32
N GLY A 471 2.13 -37.33 -3.15
CA GLY A 471 1.94 -38.14 -4.36
C GLY A 471 1.80 -39.63 -4.04
N LYS A 472 0.97 -40.35 -4.81
CA LYS A 472 0.83 -41.81 -4.68
C LYS A 472 2.06 -42.55 -5.21
N GLY A 473 2.43 -43.63 -4.51
CA GLY A 473 3.32 -44.68 -5.04
C GLY A 473 2.54 -45.68 -5.90
N SER A 474 3.13 -46.20 -6.97
CA SER A 474 2.53 -47.21 -7.87
C SER A 474 1.08 -46.90 -8.32
N GLN A 475 0.86 -45.80 -9.05
CA GLN A 475 -0.48 -45.33 -9.42
C GLN A 475 -1.30 -46.33 -10.26
N ASN A 476 -0.64 -47.19 -11.02
CA ASN A 476 -1.31 -48.06 -11.98
C ASN A 476 -1.91 -49.29 -11.27
N THR A 477 -3.24 -49.46 -11.38
CA THR A 477 -3.95 -50.59 -10.77
C THR A 477 -3.85 -51.89 -11.57
N SER A 478 -3.25 -51.85 -12.75
CA SER A 478 -3.14 -52.97 -13.70
C SER A 478 -1.70 -53.38 -14.01
N GLY A 479 -0.71 -52.70 -13.43
CA GLY A 479 0.70 -52.97 -13.69
C GLY A 479 1.65 -52.01 -12.97
N THR A 480 2.95 -52.16 -13.23
CA THR A 480 4.00 -51.29 -12.70
C THR A 480 3.91 -49.87 -13.25
N THR A 481 4.29 -48.87 -12.45
CA THR A 481 4.22 -47.46 -12.82
C THR A 481 5.60 -46.93 -13.21
N GLN A 482 5.69 -46.20 -14.32
CA GLN A 482 6.96 -45.66 -14.81
C GLN A 482 7.56 -44.61 -13.86
N ARG A 483 6.70 -43.89 -13.14
CA ARG A 483 7.07 -42.88 -12.16
C ARG A 483 5.98 -42.75 -11.10
N GLY A 484 6.34 -42.51 -9.85
CA GLY A 484 5.38 -42.14 -8.80
C GLY A 484 4.59 -40.86 -9.16
N GLU A 485 3.50 -40.58 -8.44
CA GLU A 485 2.78 -39.31 -8.61
C GLU A 485 3.61 -38.16 -8.05
N SER A 486 3.63 -37.04 -8.76
CA SER A 486 4.13 -35.82 -8.16
C SER A 486 3.21 -35.37 -7.03
N GLY A 487 3.79 -34.82 -5.97
CA GLY A 487 3.05 -34.15 -4.92
C GLY A 487 2.29 -32.94 -5.46
N TYR A 488 1.29 -32.51 -4.69
CA TYR A 488 0.51 -31.32 -4.96
C TYR A 488 1.17 -30.14 -4.24
N GLY A 489 1.10 -28.97 -4.86
CA GLY A 489 1.50 -27.72 -4.22
C GLY A 489 0.45 -27.23 -3.24
N PRO A 490 0.71 -26.11 -2.57
CA PRO A 490 -0.22 -25.50 -1.62
C PRO A 490 -1.60 -25.25 -2.25
N GLY A 491 -2.65 -25.37 -1.45
CA GLY A 491 -4.04 -25.32 -1.93
C GLY A 491 -4.42 -26.46 -2.87
N ASN A 492 -3.70 -27.59 -2.81
CA ASN A 492 -3.86 -28.74 -3.70
C ASN A 492 -3.69 -28.41 -5.20
N ARG A 493 -2.74 -27.54 -5.52
CA ARG A 493 -2.35 -27.29 -6.91
C ARG A 493 -1.66 -28.53 -7.50
N ARG A 494 -2.26 -29.17 -8.50
CA ARG A 494 -1.67 -30.35 -9.18
C ARG A 494 -0.25 -30.07 -9.67
N ASN A 495 0.65 -31.04 -9.49
CA ASN A 495 2.07 -30.98 -9.89
C ASN A 495 2.85 -29.78 -9.31
N GLY A 496 2.39 -29.21 -8.20
CA GLY A 496 3.07 -28.13 -7.49
C GLY A 496 3.97 -28.59 -6.34
N GLY A 497 4.09 -29.91 -6.12
CA GLY A 497 4.96 -30.50 -5.08
C GLY A 497 6.12 -31.31 -5.69
N GLY A 498 6.75 -32.16 -4.88
CA GLY A 498 7.91 -32.95 -5.28
C GLY A 498 7.60 -33.92 -6.43
N GLU A 499 8.53 -34.09 -7.37
CA GLU A 499 8.35 -35.00 -8.50
C GLU A 499 8.38 -36.47 -8.03
N GLY A 500 7.54 -37.32 -8.60
CA GLY A 500 7.58 -38.76 -8.29
C GLY A 500 8.90 -39.42 -8.73
N GLY A 501 9.33 -40.47 -8.03
CA GLY A 501 10.54 -41.22 -8.36
C GLY A 501 10.33 -42.14 -9.57
N GLY A 502 11.35 -42.29 -10.41
CA GLY A 502 11.32 -43.16 -11.59
C GLY A 502 11.47 -44.65 -11.27
N VAL A 503 10.95 -45.50 -12.15
CA VAL A 503 11.07 -46.95 -12.07
C VAL A 503 12.52 -47.43 -12.20
N GLY A 504 12.91 -48.43 -11.40
CA GLY A 504 14.17 -49.16 -11.53
C GLY A 504 14.01 -50.43 -12.38
N CYS A 505 14.87 -50.65 -13.38
CA CYS A 505 14.86 -51.87 -14.18
C CYS A 505 15.88 -52.92 -13.63
N SER A 506 15.57 -54.20 -13.79
CA SER A 506 16.44 -55.34 -13.49
C SER A 506 16.95 -55.38 -12.04
N ASN A 507 18.26 -55.18 -11.83
CA ASN A 507 18.90 -55.20 -10.52
C ASN A 507 18.85 -53.84 -9.81
N ALA A 508 18.42 -52.78 -10.50
CA ALA A 508 18.32 -51.43 -9.93
C ALA A 508 17.15 -51.33 -8.95
N THR A 509 17.29 -50.45 -7.96
CA THR A 509 16.21 -50.10 -7.03
C THR A 509 15.29 -49.08 -7.67
N GLY A 510 14.01 -49.05 -7.25
CA GLY A 510 13.12 -47.93 -7.55
C GLY A 510 13.74 -46.63 -7.02
N SER A 511 13.58 -45.54 -7.77
CA SER A 511 14.16 -44.25 -7.36
C SER A 511 13.25 -43.54 -6.36
N GLY A 512 13.83 -42.76 -5.46
CA GLY A 512 13.08 -41.97 -4.49
C GLY A 512 12.27 -40.85 -5.14
N GLY A 513 11.12 -40.52 -4.55
CA GLY A 513 10.39 -39.30 -4.87
C GLY A 513 11.12 -38.05 -4.35
N GLY A 514 10.97 -36.93 -5.03
CA GLY A 514 11.45 -35.63 -4.56
C GLY A 514 10.57 -35.11 -3.41
N GLY A 515 11.15 -34.36 -2.49
CA GLY A 515 10.43 -33.70 -1.41
C GLY A 515 9.64 -32.49 -1.89
N GLY A 516 8.64 -32.10 -1.11
CA GLY A 516 7.96 -30.82 -1.27
C GLY A 516 8.91 -29.66 -1.00
N SER A 517 8.64 -28.50 -1.60
CA SER A 517 9.41 -27.28 -1.40
C SER A 517 8.50 -26.14 -0.97
N HIS A 518 9.05 -25.20 -0.22
CA HIS A 518 8.37 -23.97 0.18
C HIS A 518 9.31 -22.78 -0.06
N ARG A 519 10.45 -22.71 0.65
CA ARG A 519 11.47 -21.66 0.50
C ARG A 519 12.66 -22.08 -0.39
N ILE A 520 13.36 -21.09 -0.98
CA ILE A 520 14.60 -21.29 -1.78
C ILE A 520 15.77 -21.74 -0.94
N LYS A 521 15.91 -21.19 0.26
CA LYS A 521 16.92 -21.67 1.21
C LYS A 521 16.39 -22.90 1.91
N GLY A 522 17.14 -23.98 1.78
CA GLY A 522 16.99 -25.15 2.63
C GLY A 522 17.39 -24.81 4.06
N ASP A 523 17.59 -25.85 4.86
CA ASP A 523 18.12 -25.65 6.18
C ASP A 523 19.63 -25.31 6.14
N ASP A 524 19.97 -24.02 5.97
CA ASP A 524 21.35 -23.53 5.83
C ASP A 524 22.21 -23.80 7.09
N ASP A 525 21.59 -23.94 8.26
CA ASP A 525 22.26 -24.29 9.53
C ASP A 525 22.47 -25.82 9.68
N TYR A 526 21.97 -26.63 8.74
CA TYR A 526 22.05 -28.08 8.75
C TYR A 526 23.30 -28.61 8.03
N TYR A 527 24.31 -28.96 8.83
CA TYR A 527 25.53 -29.70 8.48
C TYR A 527 26.46 -29.14 7.37
N GLY A 528 26.19 -28.01 6.72
CA GLY A 528 26.98 -27.55 5.57
C GLY A 528 27.03 -28.58 4.43
N GLN A 529 26.08 -29.51 4.40
CA GLN A 529 26.05 -30.64 3.47
C GLN A 529 25.13 -30.35 2.29
N THR A 530 25.69 -30.39 1.08
CA THR A 530 25.02 -30.02 -0.18
C THR A 530 24.47 -31.22 -0.96
N ASN A 531 24.23 -32.36 -0.30
CA ASN A 531 23.80 -33.57 -0.98
C ASN A 531 22.38 -33.42 -1.56
N ALA A 532 22.14 -34.03 -2.73
CA ALA A 532 20.89 -33.88 -3.49
C ALA A 532 19.62 -34.12 -2.65
N MET A 533 19.65 -35.09 -1.73
CA MET A 533 18.55 -35.37 -0.80
C MET A 533 18.21 -34.25 0.18
N VAL A 534 19.21 -33.49 0.62
CA VAL A 534 19.06 -32.33 1.52
C VAL A 534 18.47 -31.15 0.75
N ARG A 535 18.70 -31.09 -0.57
CA ARG A 535 18.05 -30.14 -1.49
C ARG A 535 16.64 -30.59 -1.92
N GLY A 536 16.15 -31.70 -1.38
CA GLY A 536 14.84 -32.25 -1.68
C GLY A 536 14.77 -33.20 -2.88
N ASP A 537 15.89 -33.55 -3.52
CA ASP A 537 15.87 -34.53 -4.62
C ASP A 537 15.80 -35.97 -4.09
N GLY A 538 15.01 -36.81 -4.73
CA GLY A 538 14.95 -38.25 -4.45
C GLY A 538 16.27 -38.95 -4.81
N GLY A 539 16.65 -39.95 -4.01
CA GLY A 539 17.83 -40.77 -4.27
C GLY A 539 17.67 -41.67 -5.50
N GLY A 540 18.79 -41.93 -6.19
CA GLY A 540 18.87 -42.83 -7.35
C GLY A 540 19.03 -42.09 -8.68
N ALA A 541 19.38 -42.83 -9.75
CA ALA A 541 19.67 -42.25 -11.06
C ALA A 541 18.45 -41.61 -11.76
N LYS A 542 17.22 -42.02 -11.38
CA LYS A 542 15.95 -41.46 -11.87
C LYS A 542 15.12 -40.86 -10.70
N GLY A 543 15.80 -40.35 -9.67
CA GLY A 543 15.17 -39.66 -8.53
C GLY A 543 14.29 -38.49 -8.96
N GLY A 544 13.19 -38.27 -8.25
CA GLY A 544 12.34 -37.11 -8.48
C GLY A 544 13.01 -35.82 -7.99
N LYS A 545 12.84 -34.72 -8.71
CA LYS A 545 13.29 -33.39 -8.26
C LYS A 545 12.44 -32.85 -7.11
N ALA A 546 13.04 -31.99 -6.29
CA ALA A 546 12.29 -31.19 -5.33
C ALA A 546 11.18 -30.37 -6.01
N GLY A 547 10.11 -30.08 -5.27
CA GLY A 547 9.01 -29.25 -5.76
C GLY A 547 9.45 -27.82 -6.10
N PRO A 548 8.65 -27.07 -6.87
CA PRO A 548 8.87 -25.63 -7.06
C PRO A 548 8.69 -24.86 -5.73
N THR A 549 9.45 -23.79 -5.54
CA THR A 549 9.31 -22.88 -4.39
C THR A 549 8.14 -21.91 -4.59
N VAL A 550 7.59 -21.39 -3.50
CA VAL A 550 6.52 -20.37 -3.53
C VAL A 550 7.06 -18.95 -3.69
N VAL A 551 8.34 -18.76 -3.36
CA VAL A 551 9.13 -17.55 -3.60
C VAL A 551 9.76 -17.61 -5.01
N THR A 552 9.82 -16.47 -5.70
CA THR A 552 10.07 -16.37 -7.15
C THR A 552 11.37 -15.64 -7.49
N ASN A 553 11.92 -14.85 -6.57
CA ASN A 553 13.19 -14.13 -6.77
C ASN A 553 14.34 -14.83 -6.01
N SER A 554 15.60 -14.42 -6.22
CA SER A 554 16.76 -15.04 -5.54
C SER A 554 17.18 -14.33 -4.25
N ARG A 555 16.44 -13.29 -3.84
CA ARG A 555 16.66 -12.62 -2.56
C ARG A 555 16.10 -13.52 -1.47
N SER A 556 16.75 -13.48 -0.31
CA SER A 556 16.33 -14.31 0.83
C SER A 556 15.96 -13.47 2.04
N ASP A 557 16.16 -12.16 1.95
CA ASP A 557 15.81 -11.17 2.95
C ASP A 557 14.34 -10.78 2.89
N ASP A 558 13.57 -11.24 1.89
CA ASP A 558 12.15 -10.94 1.63
C ASP A 558 11.25 -12.19 1.50
N ASP A 559 11.74 -13.40 1.80
CA ASP A 559 10.97 -14.65 1.74
C ASP A 559 9.94 -14.79 2.90
N PHE A 560 8.99 -13.87 3.01
CA PHE A 560 8.00 -13.86 4.07
C PHE A 560 6.70 -13.17 3.64
N PHE A 561 5.66 -13.26 4.47
CA PHE A 561 4.39 -12.55 4.27
C PHE A 561 4.36 -11.25 5.10
N GLY A 562 3.95 -10.14 4.49
CA GLY A 562 3.79 -8.86 5.18
C GLY A 562 4.96 -7.90 4.98
N THR A 563 5.23 -7.05 5.99
CA THR A 563 6.24 -6.00 5.88
C THR A 563 7.09 -5.94 7.15
N LEU A 564 8.40 -5.98 6.95
CA LEU A 564 9.42 -5.94 7.99
C LEU A 564 10.06 -4.55 8.04
N VAL A 565 10.38 -4.09 9.25
CA VAL A 565 11.36 -3.01 9.45
C VAL A 565 12.59 -3.63 10.06
N ASN A 566 13.68 -3.71 9.29
CA ASN A 566 14.90 -4.37 9.74
C ASN A 566 15.62 -3.56 10.86
N ASN A 567 16.69 -4.11 11.42
CA ASN A 567 17.44 -3.50 12.52
C ASN A 567 18.15 -2.19 12.10
N LYS A 568 18.27 -1.92 10.79
CA LYS A 568 18.79 -0.66 10.25
C LYS A 568 17.69 0.40 10.07
N GLY A 569 16.44 0.06 10.33
CA GLY A 569 15.27 0.92 10.13
C GLY A 569 14.79 0.99 8.68
N GLU A 570 15.15 0.01 7.85
CA GLU A 570 14.75 -0.06 6.44
C GLU A 570 13.50 -0.94 6.28
N LEU A 571 12.60 -0.52 5.40
CA LEU A 571 11.40 -1.28 5.04
C LEU A 571 11.77 -2.41 4.08
N VAL A 572 11.34 -3.63 4.39
CA VAL A 572 11.43 -4.79 3.49
C VAL A 572 10.02 -5.36 3.32
N VAL A 573 9.53 -5.34 2.08
CA VAL A 573 8.24 -5.94 1.73
C VAL A 573 8.48 -7.41 1.41
N GLY A 574 7.72 -8.28 2.07
CA GLY A 574 7.78 -9.72 1.83
C GLY A 574 7.21 -10.08 0.46
N GLU A 575 7.78 -11.10 -0.17
CA GLU A 575 7.37 -11.58 -1.48
C GLU A 575 5.99 -12.27 -1.46
N LEU A 576 5.61 -12.87 -0.32
CA LEU A 576 4.35 -13.58 -0.22
C LEU A 576 3.19 -12.60 -0.07
N SER A 577 2.24 -12.68 -1.02
CA SER A 577 1.00 -11.88 -1.00
C SER A 577 -0.05 -12.40 -0.02
N ALA A 578 0.06 -13.65 0.43
CA ALA A 578 -0.79 -14.27 1.43
C ALA A 578 -0.04 -15.40 2.16
N PRO A 579 -0.43 -15.74 3.40
CA PRO A 579 0.03 -16.98 4.04
C PRO A 579 -0.31 -18.20 3.19
N ILE A 580 0.66 -19.08 2.97
CA ILE A 580 0.56 -20.23 2.06
C ILE A 580 1.02 -21.50 2.76
N GLY A 581 0.39 -22.65 2.47
CA GLY A 581 0.77 -23.94 3.06
C GLY A 581 2.04 -24.53 2.44
N GLY A 582 2.49 -25.66 2.97
CA GLY A 582 3.55 -26.48 2.39
C GLY A 582 3.09 -27.30 1.17
N ALA A 583 4.06 -27.74 0.37
CA ALA A 583 3.83 -28.65 -0.75
C ALA A 583 4.04 -30.11 -0.31
N GLY A 584 3.30 -31.04 -0.92
CA GLY A 584 3.48 -32.47 -0.71
C GLY A 584 4.72 -33.02 -1.43
N GLY A 585 5.25 -34.12 -0.92
CA GLY A 585 6.33 -34.88 -1.56
C GLY A 585 5.83 -35.81 -2.66
N GLY A 586 6.71 -36.18 -3.59
CA GLY A 586 6.42 -37.12 -4.67
C GLY A 586 6.42 -38.57 -4.19
N GLY A 587 5.59 -39.41 -4.81
CA GLY A 587 5.58 -40.85 -4.57
C GLY A 587 6.85 -41.54 -5.04
N GLY A 588 7.25 -42.62 -4.37
CA GLY A 588 8.40 -43.43 -4.74
C GLY A 588 8.19 -44.20 -6.05
N GLY A 589 9.28 -44.48 -6.74
CA GLY A 589 9.28 -45.28 -7.97
C GLY A 589 9.21 -46.78 -7.69
N ASP A 590 8.62 -47.51 -8.62
CA ASP A 590 8.55 -48.98 -8.57
C ASP A 590 9.90 -49.60 -8.98
N ARG A 591 10.04 -50.90 -8.77
CA ARG A 591 11.11 -51.71 -9.35
C ARG A 591 10.50 -52.87 -10.12
N THR A 592 11.02 -53.08 -11.33
CA THR A 592 10.66 -54.25 -12.13
C THR A 592 11.85 -55.13 -12.42
N ALA A 593 11.62 -56.44 -12.47
CA ALA A 593 12.62 -57.42 -12.89
C ALA A 593 12.96 -57.33 -14.40
N ALA A 594 12.17 -56.59 -15.19
CA ALA A 594 12.39 -56.42 -16.62
C ALA A 594 13.73 -55.72 -16.94
N LYS A 595 14.35 -56.10 -18.07
CA LYS A 595 15.52 -55.41 -18.63
C LYS A 595 15.12 -54.12 -19.33
N GLU A 596 15.91 -53.06 -19.14
CA GLU A 596 15.73 -51.79 -19.87
C GLU A 596 15.94 -52.05 -21.37
N ASN A 597 14.89 -51.82 -22.17
CA ASN A 597 14.94 -51.92 -23.62
C ASN A 597 14.50 -50.58 -24.21
N ASN A 598 15.34 -49.95 -25.04
CA ASN A 598 15.09 -48.61 -25.61
C ASN A 598 14.65 -47.54 -24.57
N GLY A 599 15.26 -47.54 -23.38
CA GLY A 599 14.97 -46.58 -22.31
C GLY A 599 13.65 -46.81 -21.55
N SER A 600 12.95 -47.90 -21.82
CA SER A 600 11.72 -48.31 -21.11
C SER A 600 11.96 -49.58 -20.30
N CYS A 601 11.48 -49.62 -19.06
CA CYS A 601 11.46 -50.85 -18.26
C CYS A 601 10.26 -51.76 -18.59
N PHE A 602 9.43 -51.44 -19.60
CA PHE A 602 8.17 -52.14 -19.86
C PHE A 602 8.21 -53.03 -21.10
N GLN A 603 7.73 -54.27 -20.96
CA GLN A 603 7.20 -55.08 -22.06
C GLN A 603 5.69 -55.22 -21.88
N ALA A 604 4.91 -55.07 -22.94
CA ALA A 604 3.45 -55.10 -22.86
C ALA A 604 2.94 -56.47 -22.38
N GLY A 605 2.16 -56.49 -21.28
CA GLY A 605 1.23 -57.57 -20.95
C GLY A 605 1.55 -58.52 -19.78
N GLN A 606 2.72 -58.48 -19.13
CA GLN A 606 3.05 -59.38 -18.01
C GLN A 606 4.12 -58.73 -17.12
N GLY A 607 3.95 -58.67 -15.79
CA GLY A 607 5.08 -58.31 -14.91
C GLY A 607 4.79 -58.01 -13.43
N PHE A 608 3.62 -57.47 -13.09
CA PHE A 608 3.42 -56.89 -11.75
C PHE A 608 3.51 -57.89 -10.58
N LEU A 609 3.26 -59.19 -10.83
CA LEU A 609 3.28 -60.26 -9.82
C LEU A 609 4.64 -60.46 -9.13
N ASN A 610 5.72 -59.91 -9.70
CA ASN A 610 7.07 -59.96 -9.13
C ASN A 610 7.73 -58.57 -9.02
N ASP A 611 6.98 -57.51 -9.35
CA ASP A 611 7.48 -56.14 -9.32
C ASP A 611 7.26 -55.53 -7.93
N GLN A 612 8.22 -54.74 -7.48
CA GLN A 612 8.20 -54.12 -6.17
C GLN A 612 7.70 -52.69 -6.22
N LYS A 613 6.94 -52.33 -5.19
CA LYS A 613 6.12 -51.12 -5.14
C LYS A 613 6.82 -49.94 -4.45
N GLY A 614 6.63 -48.73 -4.95
CA GLY A 614 7.06 -47.48 -4.32
C GLY A 614 6.18 -47.01 -3.15
N GLY A 615 6.79 -46.27 -2.21
CA GLY A 615 6.10 -45.67 -1.06
C GLY A 615 5.32 -44.39 -1.40
N GLY A 616 4.39 -43.99 -0.54
CA GLY A 616 3.62 -42.75 -0.69
C GLY A 616 4.45 -41.52 -0.34
N GLY A 617 4.26 -40.40 -1.04
CA GLY A 617 4.86 -39.12 -0.64
C GLY A 617 4.16 -38.54 0.60
N GLY A 618 4.87 -37.79 1.43
CA GLY A 618 4.31 -37.10 2.59
C GLY A 618 3.48 -35.87 2.21
N GLY A 619 2.45 -35.54 3.00
CA GLY A 619 1.63 -34.35 2.80
C GLY A 619 2.35 -33.07 3.25
N GLY A 620 2.10 -31.96 2.57
CA GLY A 620 2.58 -30.64 3.00
C GLY A 620 1.80 -30.13 4.21
N ALA A 621 2.49 -29.44 5.11
CA ALA A 621 1.85 -28.85 6.28
C ALA A 621 0.96 -27.64 5.93
N GLY A 622 0.10 -27.25 6.86
CA GLY A 622 -0.85 -26.17 6.67
C GLY A 622 -0.37 -24.78 7.09
N VAL A 623 -1.32 -23.85 7.07
CA VAL A 623 -1.14 -22.50 7.62
C VAL A 623 -1.83 -22.43 8.99
N LEU A 624 -1.06 -22.06 10.01
CA LEU A 624 -1.53 -21.75 11.35
C LEU A 624 -1.33 -20.27 11.64
N ILE A 625 -2.40 -19.58 12.03
CA ILE A 625 -2.38 -18.17 12.42
C ILE A 625 -2.99 -18.03 13.81
N VAL A 626 -2.26 -17.44 14.75
CA VAL A 626 -2.77 -17.08 16.07
C VAL A 626 -2.67 -15.57 16.21
N LYS A 627 -3.80 -14.88 16.33
CA LYS A 627 -3.87 -13.45 16.63
C LYS A 627 -4.44 -13.25 18.02
N ALA A 628 -3.71 -12.55 18.89
CA ALA A 628 -4.13 -12.28 20.26
C ALA A 628 -3.96 -10.79 20.61
N LEU A 629 -4.96 -10.18 21.26
CA LEU A 629 -4.79 -8.84 21.83
C LEU A 629 -3.99 -8.91 23.16
N GLY A 630 -4.17 -9.98 23.92
CA GLY A 630 -3.32 -10.35 25.05
C GLY A 630 -2.08 -11.14 24.64
N PRO A 631 -1.33 -11.71 25.61
CA PRO A 631 -0.10 -12.44 25.32
C PRO A 631 -0.37 -13.80 24.68
N ILE A 632 0.59 -14.27 23.88
CA ILE A 632 0.68 -15.67 23.44
C ILE A 632 1.77 -16.35 24.26
N ILE A 633 1.43 -17.41 24.98
CA ILE A 633 2.33 -18.11 25.91
C ILE A 633 2.42 -19.57 25.52
N ILE A 634 3.62 -20.05 25.22
CA ILE A 634 3.93 -21.45 24.97
C ILE A 634 4.66 -22.00 26.20
N GLY A 635 4.05 -22.96 26.89
CA GLY A 635 4.56 -23.54 28.12
C GLY A 635 5.77 -24.46 27.93
N ASP A 636 6.29 -25.01 29.02
CA ASP A 636 7.44 -25.93 29.06
C ASP A 636 7.19 -27.28 28.38
N LYS A 637 5.92 -27.61 28.13
CA LYS A 637 5.47 -28.76 27.32
C LYS A 637 4.72 -28.34 26.05
N GLY A 638 4.57 -27.03 25.83
CA GLY A 638 3.80 -26.45 24.74
C GLY A 638 4.50 -26.58 23.39
N LEU A 639 3.86 -27.18 22.40
CA LEU A 639 4.38 -27.28 21.04
C LEU A 639 3.43 -26.62 20.04
N VAL A 640 3.97 -25.80 19.15
CA VAL A 640 3.26 -25.29 17.98
C VAL A 640 3.94 -25.83 16.73
N SER A 641 3.23 -26.59 15.89
CA SER A 641 3.82 -27.21 14.70
C SER A 641 3.02 -27.03 13.41
N ALA A 642 3.77 -26.85 12.32
CA ALA A 642 3.33 -26.91 10.93
C ALA A 642 4.36 -27.71 10.11
N ASP A 643 4.65 -28.92 10.57
CA ASP A 643 5.66 -29.80 9.99
C ASP A 643 5.10 -30.60 8.80
N GLY A 644 5.90 -30.78 7.76
CA GLY A 644 5.54 -31.64 6.63
C GLY A 644 5.50 -33.11 7.03
N GLY A 645 4.59 -33.89 6.46
CA GLY A 645 4.50 -35.32 6.74
C GLY A 645 5.65 -36.10 6.12
N LYS A 646 6.00 -37.24 6.72
CA LYS A 646 7.07 -38.13 6.27
C LYS A 646 6.71 -38.82 4.96
N GLY A 647 7.70 -39.02 4.10
CA GLY A 647 7.54 -39.89 2.93
C GLY A 647 7.58 -41.36 3.35
N GLY A 648 6.65 -42.17 2.84
CA GLY A 648 6.56 -43.60 3.11
C GLY A 648 7.67 -44.42 2.42
N GLY A 649 8.15 -45.49 3.06
CA GLY A 649 9.13 -46.41 2.51
C GLY A 649 8.54 -47.32 1.43
N GLY A 650 9.33 -47.58 0.38
CA GLY A 650 8.99 -48.54 -0.68
C GLY A 650 9.09 -50.00 -0.22
N GLN A 651 8.74 -50.96 -1.06
CA GLN A 651 8.74 -52.37 -0.66
C GLN A 651 10.16 -52.92 -0.37
N ASP A 652 10.29 -53.68 0.73
CA ASP A 652 11.46 -54.50 1.07
C ASP A 652 11.23 -55.98 0.71
N ALA A 653 12.31 -56.73 0.45
CA ALA A 653 12.31 -58.19 0.43
C ALA A 653 13.57 -58.72 1.12
N GLY A 654 13.43 -59.24 2.34
CA GLY A 654 14.57 -59.65 3.17
C GLY A 654 15.46 -58.45 3.55
N SER A 655 16.78 -58.58 3.40
CA SER A 655 17.76 -57.49 3.65
C SER A 655 17.99 -56.57 2.43
N CYS A 656 17.20 -56.72 1.36
CA CYS A 656 17.37 -55.98 0.12
C CYS A 656 16.24 -54.96 -0.06
N ARG A 657 16.62 -53.71 -0.33
CA ARG A 657 15.70 -52.61 -0.62
C ARG A 657 15.34 -52.65 -2.10
N HIS A 658 14.05 -52.73 -2.44
CA HIS A 658 13.60 -52.92 -3.82
C HIS A 658 12.84 -51.72 -4.37
N GLY A 659 11.78 -51.26 -3.68
CA GLY A 659 11.01 -50.08 -4.08
C GLY A 659 11.67 -48.75 -3.66
N GLY A 660 11.32 -47.68 -4.36
CA GLY A 660 11.70 -46.31 -4.00
C GLY A 660 10.84 -45.78 -2.84
N GLY A 661 11.45 -45.04 -1.91
CA GLY A 661 10.74 -44.28 -0.88
C GLY A 661 10.10 -43.02 -1.43
N GLY A 662 8.95 -42.62 -0.88
CA GLY A 662 8.32 -41.33 -1.16
C GLY A 662 9.13 -40.18 -0.58
N GLY A 663 9.08 -39.03 -1.25
CA GLY A 663 9.62 -37.78 -0.73
C GLY A 663 8.75 -37.24 0.41
N SER A 664 9.36 -36.47 1.31
CA SER A 664 8.62 -35.82 2.40
C SER A 664 7.82 -34.62 1.93
N GLY A 665 6.76 -34.26 2.65
CA GLY A 665 6.13 -32.94 2.52
C GLY A 665 7.00 -31.84 3.11
N SER A 666 6.83 -30.61 2.61
CA SER A 666 7.49 -29.42 3.19
C SER A 666 6.73 -28.91 4.41
N GLY A 667 7.45 -28.15 5.24
CA GLY A 667 6.83 -27.34 6.29
C GLY A 667 5.87 -26.31 5.73
N GLY A 668 4.94 -25.88 6.58
CA GLY A 668 3.91 -24.88 6.29
C GLY A 668 4.25 -23.51 6.86
N MET A 669 3.25 -22.76 7.30
CA MET A 669 3.48 -21.44 7.91
C MET A 669 2.88 -21.36 9.32
N VAL A 670 3.67 -20.85 10.27
CA VAL A 670 3.22 -20.49 11.62
C VAL A 670 3.34 -18.98 11.79
N LEU A 671 2.21 -18.30 12.02
CA LEU A 671 2.16 -16.87 12.27
C LEU A 671 1.60 -16.62 13.67
N LEU A 672 2.43 -16.16 14.58
CA LEU A 672 2.03 -15.75 15.92
C LEU A 672 2.02 -14.23 16.00
N MET A 673 0.86 -13.64 16.25
CA MET A 673 0.65 -12.19 16.26
C MET A 673 0.04 -11.79 17.60
N SER A 674 0.77 -10.99 18.37
CA SER A 674 0.29 -10.50 19.67
C SER A 674 0.33 -8.98 19.69
N ALA A 675 -0.73 -8.33 20.19
CA ALA A 675 -0.73 -6.88 20.42
C ALA A 675 0.05 -6.49 21.69
N SER A 676 0.56 -7.46 22.45
CA SER A 676 1.28 -7.25 23.71
C SER A 676 2.66 -7.90 23.70
N ARG A 677 2.74 -9.23 23.85
CA ARG A 677 3.97 -10.02 23.83
C ARG A 677 3.77 -11.47 23.40
N ILE A 678 4.86 -12.12 23.01
CA ILE A 678 4.97 -13.57 22.84
C ILE A 678 5.95 -14.10 23.90
N GLU A 679 5.66 -15.25 24.47
CA GLU A 679 6.46 -15.88 25.51
C GLU A 679 6.58 -17.38 25.23
N PHE A 680 7.79 -17.92 25.27
CA PHE A 680 8.00 -19.36 25.17
C PHE A 680 9.14 -19.85 26.08
N GLU A 681 8.99 -21.09 26.53
CA GLU A 681 9.97 -21.81 27.32
C GLU A 681 10.90 -22.61 26.40
N THR A 682 12.20 -22.62 26.65
CA THR A 682 13.16 -23.41 25.88
C THR A 682 12.98 -24.90 26.15
N HIS A 683 12.81 -25.70 25.10
CA HIS A 683 12.69 -27.16 25.20
C HIS A 683 14.02 -27.87 24.94
N GLY A 684 14.77 -27.39 23.94
CA GLY A 684 16.06 -27.96 23.52
C GLY A 684 17.30 -27.20 24.02
N GLY A 685 18.48 -27.78 23.81
CA GLY A 685 19.77 -27.12 24.04
C GLY A 685 20.21 -26.20 22.89
N ARG A 686 21.21 -25.33 23.13
CA ARG A 686 21.77 -24.48 22.06
C ARG A 686 22.38 -25.33 20.94
N TRP A 687 21.92 -25.14 19.70
CA TRP A 687 22.48 -25.81 18.53
C TRP A 687 23.99 -25.56 18.34
N ALA A 688 24.50 -24.42 18.82
CA ALA A 688 25.91 -24.04 18.80
C ALA A 688 26.82 -24.92 19.69
N SER A 689 26.27 -25.78 20.54
CA SER A 689 27.04 -26.68 21.40
C SER A 689 27.16 -28.06 20.75
N ALA A 690 28.31 -28.32 20.12
CA ALA A 690 28.63 -29.61 19.49
C ALA A 690 28.32 -30.77 20.46
N GLY A 691 27.35 -31.63 20.10
CA GLY A 691 26.93 -32.79 20.90
C GLY A 691 25.51 -32.76 21.46
N SER A 692 24.81 -31.61 21.43
CA SER A 692 23.41 -31.46 21.85
C SER A 692 22.46 -31.47 20.66
N TRP A 693 22.18 -32.65 20.10
CA TRP A 693 21.31 -32.83 18.92
C TRP A 693 19.83 -32.93 19.31
N ASP A 694 19.35 -31.98 20.12
CA ASP A 694 17.98 -31.98 20.60
C ASP A 694 17.04 -31.45 19.50
N SER A 695 15.97 -32.19 19.22
CA SER A 695 14.95 -31.87 18.23
C SER A 695 13.64 -31.44 18.90
N SER A 696 13.68 -31.07 20.17
CA SER A 696 12.55 -30.49 20.89
C SER A 696 12.54 -28.98 20.67
N PHE A 697 11.59 -28.52 19.86
CA PHE A 697 11.37 -27.12 19.55
C PHE A 697 10.05 -26.70 20.19
N ALA A 698 9.96 -25.48 20.72
CA ALA A 698 8.68 -24.89 21.10
C ALA A 698 7.81 -24.57 19.86
N ILE A 699 8.46 -24.22 18.74
CA ILE A 699 7.79 -23.88 17.48
C ILE A 699 8.52 -24.54 16.30
N SER A 700 7.79 -25.31 15.49
CA SER A 700 8.34 -25.99 14.31
C SER A 700 7.47 -25.76 13.07
N ALA A 701 8.09 -25.51 11.92
CA ALA A 701 7.47 -25.52 10.60
C ALA A 701 8.45 -26.16 9.61
N ASP A 702 8.92 -27.35 9.95
CA ASP A 702 9.98 -28.04 9.24
C ASP A 702 9.44 -28.98 8.16
N GLY A 703 10.21 -29.20 7.12
CA GLY A 703 9.97 -30.32 6.21
C GLY A 703 10.61 -31.58 6.76
N ASP A 704 9.87 -32.67 6.89
CA ASP A 704 10.40 -33.90 7.47
C ASP A 704 11.24 -34.72 6.46
N ILE A 705 11.45 -36.01 6.74
CA ILE A 705 12.28 -36.91 5.95
C ILE A 705 11.48 -37.80 5.00
N GLY A 706 12.04 -38.03 3.81
CA GLY A 706 11.70 -39.20 3.03
C GLY A 706 12.28 -40.44 3.71
N THR A 707 11.45 -41.45 3.99
CA THR A 707 11.91 -42.69 4.61
C THR A 707 12.29 -43.73 3.56
N ASN A 708 13.07 -44.71 3.99
CA ASN A 708 13.19 -46.01 3.36
C ASN A 708 12.51 -47.03 4.27
N SER A 709 12.22 -48.20 3.73
CA SER A 709 11.46 -49.25 4.40
C SER A 709 12.14 -49.89 5.62
N GLY A 710 11.29 -50.40 6.52
CA GLY A 710 11.55 -50.55 7.94
C GLY A 710 12.25 -51.83 8.44
N PHE A 711 12.77 -52.70 7.57
CA PHE A 711 13.26 -54.01 8.01
C PHE A 711 14.73 -54.05 8.49
N ILE A 712 15.51 -52.97 8.33
CA ILE A 712 16.93 -52.94 8.72
C ILE A 712 17.26 -51.65 9.50
N SER A 713 17.66 -51.81 10.77
CA SER A 713 18.10 -50.76 11.70
C SER A 713 19.55 -50.33 11.42
N PRO A 714 19.92 -49.03 11.61
CA PRO A 714 19.08 -47.94 12.11
C PRO A 714 18.28 -47.23 11.02
N LEU A 715 16.97 -47.18 11.21
CA LEU A 715 16.09 -46.28 10.47
C LEU A 715 16.25 -44.89 11.05
N ARG A 716 16.49 -43.93 10.18
CA ARG A 716 16.35 -42.53 10.57
C ARG A 716 14.87 -42.21 10.54
N ASP A 717 14.32 -41.92 11.71
CA ASP A 717 12.91 -41.60 11.94
C ASP A 717 12.66 -40.09 12.14
N ARG A 718 13.73 -39.30 12.20
CA ARG A 718 13.70 -37.84 12.39
C ARG A 718 14.69 -37.11 11.49
N LYS A 719 14.41 -35.85 11.18
CA LYS A 719 15.32 -34.98 10.45
C LYS A 719 16.57 -34.62 11.27
N TYR A 720 16.45 -34.39 12.57
CA TYR A 720 17.58 -34.09 13.45
C TYR A 720 17.88 -35.30 14.32
N SER A 721 18.87 -36.11 13.88
CA SER A 721 19.37 -37.28 14.61
C SER A 721 20.88 -37.11 14.80
N GLY A 722 21.43 -37.57 15.93
CA GLY A 722 22.88 -37.50 16.19
C GLY A 722 23.75 -38.11 15.08
N ALA A 723 24.99 -37.64 14.98
CA ALA A 723 25.92 -37.87 13.85
C ALA A 723 26.19 -39.34 13.46
N SER A 724 25.80 -40.33 14.26
CA SER A 724 26.05 -41.76 14.01
C SER A 724 25.03 -42.46 13.08
N GLN A 725 23.96 -41.79 12.66
CA GLN A 725 22.91 -42.39 11.79
C GLN A 725 22.98 -41.94 10.32
N TRP A 726 24.10 -41.34 9.90
CA TRP A 726 24.24 -40.77 8.56
C TRP A 726 24.55 -41.82 7.49
N ASN A 727 23.50 -42.43 6.92
CA ASN A 727 23.59 -43.11 5.63
C ASN A 727 23.13 -42.17 4.51
N ALA A 728 23.85 -41.08 4.25
CA ALA A 728 23.67 -40.34 3.01
C ALA A 728 24.09 -41.22 1.83
N GLY A 729 23.21 -41.38 0.86
CA GLY A 729 23.51 -42.10 -0.38
C GLY A 729 22.79 -43.43 -0.57
N VAL A 730 21.76 -43.76 0.22
CA VAL A 730 20.92 -44.90 -0.15
C VAL A 730 20.15 -44.56 -1.43
N ALA A 731 20.45 -45.26 -2.52
CA ALA A 731 20.00 -44.98 -3.88
C ALA A 731 18.48 -45.02 -4.11
N ASN A 732 17.66 -45.31 -3.10
CA ASN A 732 16.21 -45.46 -3.22
C ASN A 732 15.41 -44.63 -2.19
N ARG A 733 16.05 -43.73 -1.42
CA ARG A 733 15.37 -42.95 -0.38
C ARG A 733 14.72 -41.69 -0.96
N GLY A 734 13.56 -41.29 -0.46
CA GLY A 734 12.91 -40.04 -0.86
C GLY A 734 13.65 -38.79 -0.38
N GLY A 735 13.45 -37.67 -1.09
CA GLY A 735 14.01 -36.36 -0.74
C GLY A 735 13.41 -35.78 0.55
N PHE A 736 14.14 -34.89 1.21
CA PHE A 736 13.65 -34.17 2.39
C PHE A 736 12.67 -33.08 1.99
N GLY A 737 11.75 -32.76 2.90
CA GLY A 737 10.88 -31.62 2.75
C GLY A 737 11.66 -30.32 2.95
N GLY A 738 11.34 -29.31 2.14
CA GLY A 738 11.79 -27.95 2.37
C GLY A 738 11.23 -27.38 3.67
N MET A 739 11.95 -26.42 4.26
CA MET A 739 11.47 -25.71 5.45
C MET A 739 10.31 -24.77 5.10
N GLY A 740 9.38 -24.64 6.03
CA GLY A 740 8.29 -23.67 6.02
C GLY A 740 8.73 -22.27 6.44
N ILE A 741 7.84 -21.52 7.08
CA ILE A 741 8.13 -20.16 7.60
C ILE A 741 7.50 -20.01 9.00
N VAL A 742 8.29 -19.50 9.94
CA VAL A 742 7.79 -19.04 11.25
C VAL A 742 7.88 -17.51 11.28
N GLN A 743 6.78 -16.85 11.62
CA GLN A 743 6.73 -15.40 11.80
C GLN A 743 6.22 -15.05 13.19
N LEU A 744 6.99 -14.24 13.91
CA LEU A 744 6.63 -13.74 15.23
C LEU A 744 6.38 -12.23 15.09
N MET A 745 5.17 -11.80 15.40
CA MET A 745 4.76 -10.42 15.25
C MET A 745 4.31 -9.83 16.58
N VAL A 746 5.03 -8.81 17.06
CA VAL A 746 4.77 -8.11 18.33
C VAL A 746 4.96 -6.61 18.16
N PRO A 747 4.45 -5.76 19.07
CA PRO A 747 4.82 -4.36 19.08
C PRO A 747 6.32 -4.20 19.39
N PRO A 748 6.97 -3.15 18.90
CA PRO A 748 8.35 -2.85 19.28
C PRO A 748 8.46 -2.38 20.74
N ALA A 749 9.64 -2.49 21.35
CA ALA A 749 9.96 -1.83 22.63
C ALA A 749 11.27 -1.01 22.55
N SER A 750 11.97 -0.83 23.68
CA SER A 750 13.08 0.13 23.83
C SER A 750 14.49 -0.49 23.78
N ASP A 751 14.63 -1.71 23.26
CA ASP A 751 15.84 -2.55 23.27
C ASP A 751 16.38 -2.78 24.71
N ALA A 752 15.48 -3.09 25.64
CA ALA A 752 15.81 -3.15 27.07
C ALA A 752 16.61 -4.39 27.44
N ASP A 753 16.59 -5.43 26.60
CA ASP A 753 17.25 -6.71 26.86
C ASP A 753 18.59 -6.88 26.13
N GLY A 754 19.03 -5.87 25.39
CA GLY A 754 20.37 -5.80 24.79
C GLY A 754 20.59 -6.72 23.58
N THR A 755 19.54 -7.09 22.85
CA THR A 755 19.66 -7.81 21.56
C THR A 755 20.12 -6.89 20.43
N ASN A 756 20.02 -5.56 20.59
CA ASN A 756 20.13 -4.56 19.52
C ASN A 756 19.03 -4.71 18.46
N ASP A 757 17.88 -5.25 18.85
CA ASP A 757 16.69 -5.28 18.01
C ASP A 757 15.44 -4.91 18.82
N PRO A 758 14.96 -3.66 18.71
CA PRO A 758 13.75 -3.23 19.37
C PRO A 758 12.49 -4.02 18.95
N GLN A 759 12.56 -4.80 17.87
CA GLN A 759 11.44 -5.58 17.36
C GLN A 759 11.25 -6.90 18.12
N ASP A 760 12.28 -7.40 18.79
CA ASP A 760 12.22 -8.68 19.50
C ASP A 760 11.98 -8.53 21.01
N ASP A 761 12.05 -7.33 21.59
CA ASP A 761 11.92 -7.10 23.04
C ASP A 761 10.64 -7.68 23.67
N ASN A 762 9.51 -7.59 22.94
CA ASN A 762 8.24 -8.15 23.39
C ASN A 762 8.14 -9.67 23.10
N ILE A 763 9.26 -10.32 22.82
CA ILE A 763 9.40 -11.78 22.76
C ILE A 763 10.25 -12.22 23.94
N THR A 764 9.62 -12.85 24.92
CA THR A 764 10.27 -13.37 26.12
C THR A 764 10.65 -14.82 25.90
N VAL A 765 11.94 -15.12 26.04
CA VAL A 765 12.47 -16.50 26.01
C VAL A 765 12.85 -16.90 27.43
N ARG A 766 12.34 -18.02 27.91
CA ARG A 766 12.61 -18.52 29.27
C ARG A 766 13.38 -19.82 29.27
N ASN A 767 14.23 -20.00 30.28
CA ASN A 767 14.83 -21.27 30.64
C ASN A 767 14.65 -21.50 32.15
N GLY A 768 13.72 -22.38 32.48
CA GLY A 768 13.09 -22.49 33.79
C GLY A 768 12.49 -21.16 34.24
N SER A 769 12.84 -20.75 35.46
CA SER A 769 12.41 -19.47 36.02
C SER A 769 13.15 -18.26 35.45
N THR A 770 14.14 -18.45 34.57
CA THR A 770 15.05 -17.39 34.11
C THR A 770 14.60 -16.82 32.77
N VAL A 771 14.44 -15.50 32.67
CA VAL A 771 14.26 -14.80 31.39
C VAL A 771 15.62 -14.55 30.75
N LEU A 772 15.80 -14.98 29.51
CA LEU A 772 17.04 -14.79 28.76
C LEU A 772 17.12 -13.38 28.16
N SER A 773 18.34 -12.87 28.01
CA SER A 773 18.63 -11.56 27.40
C SER A 773 19.90 -11.58 26.56
N GLY A 774 20.15 -10.51 25.80
CA GLY A 774 21.34 -10.31 24.98
C GLY A 774 21.65 -11.49 24.04
N THR A 775 22.90 -11.92 24.01
CA THR A 775 23.35 -13.05 23.16
C THR A 775 22.61 -14.34 23.46
N GLN A 776 22.27 -14.61 24.73
CA GLN A 776 21.60 -15.86 25.09
C GLN A 776 20.19 -15.92 24.51
N LYS A 777 19.43 -14.81 24.60
CA LYS A 777 18.12 -14.70 23.95
C LYS A 777 18.26 -14.90 22.43
N ARG A 778 19.22 -14.23 21.80
CA ARG A 778 19.47 -14.36 20.36
C ARG A 778 19.75 -15.81 19.93
N ASP A 779 20.58 -16.54 20.68
CA ASP A 779 20.93 -17.92 20.36
C ASP A 779 19.69 -18.84 20.32
N TYR A 780 18.79 -18.71 21.30
CA TYR A 780 17.57 -19.53 21.35
C TYR A 780 16.50 -19.08 20.37
N LEU A 781 16.32 -17.76 20.22
CA LEU A 781 15.31 -17.16 19.35
C LEU A 781 15.62 -17.38 17.87
N TYR A 782 16.88 -17.25 17.45
CA TYR A 782 17.28 -17.31 16.05
C TYR A 782 18.02 -18.59 15.65
N SER A 783 18.38 -19.49 16.58
CA SER A 783 19.23 -20.65 16.25
C SER A 783 19.05 -21.87 17.16
N GLY A 784 17.97 -21.94 17.95
CA GLY A 784 17.82 -22.97 18.98
C GLY A 784 16.44 -23.63 18.96
N ASP A 785 15.46 -22.96 19.54
CA ASP A 785 14.20 -23.59 19.99
C ASP A 785 13.03 -23.37 19.02
N ILE A 786 13.30 -22.69 17.90
CA ILE A 786 12.36 -22.40 16.83
C ILE A 786 12.98 -22.85 15.51
N ARG A 787 12.20 -23.58 14.71
CA ARG A 787 12.65 -24.05 13.40
C ARG A 787 11.58 -23.87 12.33
N PRO A 788 11.89 -23.31 11.14
CA PRO A 788 13.10 -22.56 10.79
C PRO A 788 13.28 -21.28 11.63
N ASN A 789 14.43 -20.61 11.48
CA ASN A 789 14.71 -19.35 12.17
C ASN A 789 13.57 -18.35 11.88
N PRO A 790 12.97 -17.75 12.92
CA PRO A 790 11.77 -16.94 12.77
C PRO A 790 12.08 -15.60 12.08
N VAL A 791 11.10 -15.10 11.34
CA VAL A 791 11.07 -13.71 10.87
C VAL A 791 10.31 -12.89 11.90
N ILE A 792 10.98 -11.93 12.53
CA ILE A 792 10.39 -11.09 13.59
C ILE A 792 9.99 -9.76 12.99
N MET A 793 8.73 -9.34 13.17
CA MET A 793 8.18 -8.16 12.51
C MET A 793 7.21 -7.38 13.38
N PRO A 794 6.91 -6.12 13.01
CA PRO A 794 5.78 -5.39 13.58
C PRO A 794 4.47 -6.16 13.46
N VAL A 795 3.70 -6.19 14.54
CA VAL A 795 2.31 -6.68 14.51
C VAL A 795 1.42 -5.70 13.73
N PRO A 796 0.51 -6.16 12.86
CA PRO A 796 -0.38 -5.28 12.09
C PRO A 796 -1.54 -4.70 12.91
N PHE A 797 -1.67 -5.08 14.18
CA PHE A 797 -2.66 -4.56 15.12
C PHE A 797 -2.01 -4.36 16.49
N SER A 798 -2.20 -3.19 17.08
CA SER A 798 -1.57 -2.82 18.36
C SER A 798 -2.41 -1.75 19.06
N GLN A 799 -2.06 -1.45 20.31
CA GLN A 799 -2.54 -0.26 21.01
C GLN A 799 -2.07 1.04 20.34
N TYR A 800 -1.04 0.96 19.50
CA TYR A 800 -0.53 2.08 18.72
C TYR A 800 -0.87 1.93 17.23
N SER A 801 -1.03 3.07 16.57
CA SER A 801 -0.87 3.15 15.12
C SER A 801 -0.22 4.47 14.76
N GLN A 802 0.49 4.54 13.64
CA GLN A 802 1.31 5.68 13.28
C GLN A 802 1.09 6.06 11.82
N ALA A 803 1.21 7.35 11.53
CA ALA A 803 1.44 7.85 10.19
C ALA A 803 2.53 8.92 10.22
N ARG A 804 3.19 9.11 9.10
CA ARG A 804 4.19 10.16 8.90
C ARG A 804 3.93 10.85 7.59
N THR A 805 4.27 12.13 7.52
CA THR A 805 4.33 12.84 6.24
C THR A 805 5.65 12.52 5.53
N ARG A 806 5.66 12.73 4.21
CA ARG A 806 6.91 12.99 3.48
C ARG A 806 7.58 14.25 4.04
N TRP A 807 8.82 14.52 3.65
CA TRP A 807 9.39 15.84 3.94
C TRP A 807 8.60 16.92 3.21
N ILE A 808 8.30 18.01 3.88
CA ILE A 808 7.56 19.14 3.33
C ILE A 808 8.49 20.33 3.28
N SER A 809 8.67 20.90 2.09
CA SER A 809 9.50 22.09 1.92
C SER A 809 8.70 23.36 2.23
N THR A 810 9.29 24.25 3.02
CA THR A 810 8.81 25.63 3.18
C THR A 810 9.35 26.58 2.12
N GLY A 811 10.10 26.08 1.13
CA GLY A 811 10.70 26.90 0.06
C GLY A 811 11.74 27.89 0.58
N ALA A 812 11.73 29.10 0.04
CA ALA A 812 12.65 30.20 0.36
C ALA A 812 12.33 30.93 1.69
N SER A 813 11.89 30.19 2.71
CA SER A 813 11.52 30.73 4.04
C SER A 813 12.73 31.13 4.90
N VAL A 814 13.95 30.75 4.51
CA VAL A 814 15.16 31.07 5.28
C VAL A 814 15.57 32.54 5.07
N ARG A 815 15.39 33.36 6.11
CA ARG A 815 15.90 34.74 6.19
C ARG A 815 17.42 34.80 6.24
N ARG A 816 18.00 35.83 5.62
CA ARG A 816 19.44 36.10 5.61
C ARG A 816 19.75 37.52 6.07
N GLU A 817 20.92 37.67 6.68
CA GLU A 817 21.51 38.99 6.95
C GLU A 817 22.07 39.56 5.64
N ALA A 818 22.07 40.89 5.48
CA ALA A 818 22.80 41.53 4.38
C ALA A 818 23.80 42.54 4.91
N SER A 819 25.00 42.53 4.32
CA SER A 819 26.00 43.61 4.43
C SER A 819 25.76 44.74 3.42
N SER A 820 24.97 44.53 2.37
CA SER A 820 24.29 45.54 1.53
C SER A 820 23.44 44.85 0.45
N GLY A 821 22.16 45.24 0.28
CA GLY A 821 21.29 44.71 -0.78
C GLY A 821 19.80 44.55 -0.42
N ALA A 822 18.92 44.63 -1.42
CA ALA A 822 17.45 44.72 -1.33
C ALA A 822 16.70 43.44 -0.88
N ARG A 823 17.28 42.64 0.04
CA ARG A 823 16.74 41.37 0.59
C ARG A 823 17.07 41.15 2.09
N ALA A 824 17.39 42.22 2.83
CA ALA A 824 17.96 42.16 4.17
C ALA A 824 16.92 42.20 5.32
N VAL A 825 17.23 41.53 6.44
CA VAL A 825 16.58 41.67 7.76
C VAL A 825 17.65 41.98 8.81
N SER A 826 17.26 42.55 9.96
CA SER A 826 18.14 42.81 11.11
C SER A 826 19.03 41.61 11.49
N PRO A 827 20.28 41.82 11.96
CA PRO A 827 21.16 40.73 12.40
C PRO A 827 20.51 39.80 13.43
N GLY A 828 20.79 38.51 13.32
CA GLY A 828 20.44 37.46 14.27
C GLY A 828 19.15 36.69 13.97
N THR A 829 18.40 37.00 12.90
CA THR A 829 17.12 36.33 12.58
C THR A 829 17.23 35.46 11.33
N HIS A 830 17.64 34.20 11.49
CA HIS A 830 17.58 33.21 10.43
C HIS A 830 16.25 32.43 10.52
N GLY A 831 15.55 32.29 9.38
CA GLY A 831 14.19 31.72 9.30
C GLY A 831 14.18 30.18 9.38
N PRO A 832 13.08 29.50 9.03
CA PRO A 832 11.77 29.66 9.64
C PRO A 832 11.77 29.30 11.14
N GLU A 833 10.95 30.01 11.91
CA GLU A 833 10.71 29.75 13.34
C GLU A 833 9.38 28.99 13.51
N TYR A 834 9.47 27.69 13.81
CA TYR A 834 8.31 26.83 14.01
C TYR A 834 7.76 26.92 15.43
N PHE A 835 6.44 26.79 15.57
CA PHE A 835 5.77 26.70 16.86
C PHE A 835 4.55 25.79 16.74
N PHE A 836 4.11 25.20 17.85
CA PHE A 836 2.94 24.33 17.85
C PHE A 836 2.39 24.21 19.26
N SER A 837 1.08 24.41 19.45
CA SER A 837 0.44 24.34 20.77
C SER A 837 -0.59 23.22 20.90
N GLY A 838 -1.00 22.96 22.14
CA GLY A 838 -2.01 21.95 22.49
C GLY A 838 -1.44 20.62 22.94
N LEU A 839 -0.12 20.51 23.11
CA LEU A 839 0.57 19.28 23.50
C LEU A 839 1.09 19.33 24.94
N ASN A 840 1.19 18.17 25.58
CA ASN A 840 1.99 17.97 26.78
C ASN A 840 3.48 18.11 26.44
N LYS A 841 4.24 18.82 27.27
CA LYS A 841 5.60 19.28 26.93
C LYS A 841 6.72 18.48 27.57
N SER A 842 6.43 17.69 28.60
CA SER A 842 7.43 17.02 29.42
C SER A 842 6.92 15.67 29.92
N GLY A 843 7.84 14.90 30.52
CA GLY A 843 7.56 13.55 31.01
C GLY A 843 7.30 12.55 29.88
N LYS A 844 6.78 11.38 30.25
CA LYS A 844 6.46 10.30 29.29
C LYS A 844 5.28 10.65 28.37
N ALA A 845 4.47 11.63 28.76
CA ALA A 845 3.36 12.16 27.98
C ALA A 845 3.74 13.24 26.97
N ALA A 846 5.02 13.57 26.79
CA ALA A 846 5.45 14.58 25.82
C ALA A 846 4.90 14.30 24.41
N GLY A 847 4.33 15.32 23.78
CA GLY A 847 3.76 15.27 22.43
C GLY A 847 2.31 14.80 22.37
N TYR A 848 1.75 14.26 23.46
CA TYR A 848 0.33 13.90 23.51
C TYR A 848 -0.55 15.13 23.64
N ILE A 849 -1.75 15.09 23.06
CA ILE A 849 -2.73 16.18 23.19
C ILE A 849 -3.06 16.38 24.68
N ARG A 850 -2.96 17.64 25.11
CA ARG A 850 -3.22 18.06 26.48
C ARG A 850 -4.72 18.15 26.73
N THR A 851 -5.21 17.51 27.79
CA THR A 851 -6.61 17.59 28.23
C THR A 851 -6.75 18.32 29.56
N ASN A 852 -7.95 18.79 29.88
CA ASN A 852 -8.24 19.34 31.20
C ASN A 852 -8.47 18.17 32.19
N PRO A 853 -7.63 17.99 33.23
CA PRO A 853 -7.75 16.86 34.15
C PRO A 853 -9.06 16.82 34.94
N SER A 854 -9.83 17.91 35.04
CA SER A 854 -11.13 17.90 35.74
C SER A 854 -12.28 17.37 34.88
N SER A 855 -12.19 17.50 33.55
CA SER A 855 -13.25 17.13 32.62
C SER A 855 -12.85 16.04 31.63
N GLY A 856 -11.55 15.82 31.42
CA GLY A 856 -10.96 14.96 30.38
C GLY A 856 -11.17 15.48 28.96
N ILE A 857 -11.75 16.68 28.82
CA ILE A 857 -12.05 17.31 27.53
C ILE A 857 -10.81 18.05 27.03
N TYR A 858 -10.47 17.85 25.76
CA TYR A 858 -9.57 18.75 25.04
C TYR A 858 -10.31 20.05 24.69
N ARG A 859 -9.75 21.19 25.09
CA ARG A 859 -10.18 22.50 24.61
C ARG A 859 -8.95 23.25 24.10
N PRO A 860 -8.95 23.73 22.85
CA PRO A 860 -7.87 24.59 22.37
C PRO A 860 -7.79 25.84 23.26
N ALA A 861 -6.55 26.29 23.53
CA ALA A 861 -6.34 27.48 24.34
C ALA A 861 -6.86 28.72 23.61
N LYS A 862 -7.44 29.66 24.37
CA LYS A 862 -7.79 30.98 23.84
C LYS A 862 -6.55 31.86 23.81
N VAL A 863 -6.30 32.52 22.69
CA VAL A 863 -5.24 33.51 22.56
C VAL A 863 -5.65 34.76 23.33
N GLN A 864 -4.77 35.24 24.21
CA GLN A 864 -4.99 36.48 24.95
C GLN A 864 -4.61 37.68 24.06
N LEU A 865 -5.62 38.49 23.72
CA LEU A 865 -5.45 39.72 22.96
C LEU A 865 -5.23 40.91 23.90
N ALA A 866 -4.35 41.83 23.50
CA ALA A 866 -3.87 42.95 24.33
C ALA A 866 -3.49 42.53 25.78
N GLY A 867 -3.04 41.28 25.95
CA GLY A 867 -2.61 40.69 27.23
C GLY A 867 -3.72 40.41 28.25
N LYS A 868 -5.01 40.64 27.95
CA LYS A 868 -6.10 40.46 28.93
C LYS A 868 -7.46 40.02 28.36
N VAL A 869 -7.69 40.11 27.04
CA VAL A 869 -9.01 39.87 26.44
C VAL A 869 -9.02 38.55 25.68
N GLU A 870 -9.86 37.60 26.09
CA GLU A 870 -10.01 36.30 25.43
C GLU A 870 -11.26 36.20 24.55
N THR A 871 -12.21 37.12 24.69
CA THR A 871 -13.45 37.15 23.91
C THR A 871 -13.76 38.59 23.55
N VAL A 872 -13.91 38.86 22.25
CA VAL A 872 -14.05 40.21 21.70
C VAL A 872 -15.44 40.34 21.08
N VAL A 873 -16.07 41.51 21.25
CA VAL A 873 -17.35 41.85 20.64
C VAL A 873 -17.14 42.19 19.17
N ILE A 874 -17.97 41.62 18.31
CA ILE A 874 -17.95 41.87 16.86
C ILE A 874 -18.64 43.21 16.61
N LYS A 875 -17.98 44.11 15.86
CA LYS A 875 -18.60 45.36 15.39
C LYS A 875 -19.39 45.11 14.12
N SER A 876 -18.79 44.43 13.15
CA SER A 876 -19.47 44.01 11.93
C SER A 876 -18.87 42.70 11.41
N LEU A 877 -19.70 41.86 10.79
CA LEU A 877 -19.29 40.65 10.07
C LEU A 877 -19.98 40.64 8.71
N ARG A 878 -19.18 40.69 7.64
CA ARG A 878 -19.67 40.78 6.25
C ARG A 878 -19.28 39.53 5.46
N ASP A 879 -20.22 38.98 4.70
CA ASP A 879 -20.07 37.80 3.82
C ASP A 879 -19.88 38.21 2.33
N ASN A 880 -19.61 39.50 2.07
CA ASN A 880 -19.79 40.10 0.74
C ASN A 880 -18.63 39.87 -0.24
N GLY A 881 -18.37 38.62 -0.66
CA GLY A 881 -17.52 38.31 -1.83
C GLY A 881 -16.13 38.95 -1.83
N GLU A 882 -15.67 39.45 -0.68
CA GLU A 882 -14.41 40.16 -0.54
C GLU A 882 -13.27 39.18 -0.76
N LYS A 883 -12.15 39.69 -1.28
CA LYS A 883 -10.98 38.87 -1.54
C LYS A 883 -9.81 39.37 -0.70
N PHE A 884 -9.25 38.48 0.12
CA PHE A 884 -7.97 38.70 0.76
C PHE A 884 -6.89 37.96 -0.01
N ARG A 885 -5.95 38.70 -0.62
CA ARG A 885 -4.82 38.12 -1.40
C ARG A 885 -5.29 37.10 -2.45
N GLY A 886 -6.42 37.37 -3.11
CA GLY A 886 -7.03 36.52 -4.13
C GLY A 886 -7.99 35.44 -3.60
N GLN A 887 -8.00 35.18 -2.30
CA GLN A 887 -8.90 34.21 -1.65
C GLN A 887 -10.21 34.86 -1.22
N SER A 888 -11.34 34.20 -1.45
CA SER A 888 -12.64 34.67 -0.95
C SER A 888 -12.67 34.66 0.58
N ALA A 889 -13.11 35.75 1.18
CA ALA A 889 -13.04 35.98 2.61
C ALA A 889 -14.30 36.66 3.16
N HIS A 890 -14.64 36.31 4.40
CA HIS A 890 -15.53 37.12 5.24
C HIS A 890 -14.71 38.19 5.96
N VAL A 891 -15.28 39.37 6.15
CA VAL A 891 -14.59 40.47 6.85
C VAL A 891 -15.24 40.68 8.20
N LEU A 892 -14.44 40.54 9.26
CA LEU A 892 -14.84 40.79 10.64
C LEU A 892 -14.13 42.04 11.14
N GLU A 893 -14.89 43.06 11.48
CA GLU A 893 -14.38 44.28 12.10
C GLU A 893 -14.61 44.28 13.61
N ILE A 894 -13.66 44.84 14.35
CA ILE A 894 -13.75 45.06 15.79
C ILE A 894 -13.72 46.55 16.12
N GLY A 895 -14.33 46.94 17.24
CA GLY A 895 -14.45 48.34 17.65
C GLY A 895 -13.22 48.93 18.33
N SER A 896 -12.06 48.29 18.25
CA SER A 896 -10.87 48.61 19.06
C SER A 896 -9.59 47.97 18.51
N ASP A 897 -8.44 48.62 18.69
CA ASP A 897 -7.10 48.12 18.31
C ASP A 897 -6.59 47.01 19.27
N LEU A 898 -7.26 45.85 19.29
CA LEU A 898 -6.89 44.71 20.15
C LEU A 898 -5.99 43.69 19.46
N LEU A 899 -5.93 43.70 18.13
CA LEU A 899 -5.13 42.76 17.35
C LEU A 899 -3.68 43.22 17.25
N PRO A 900 -2.71 42.29 17.20
CA PRO A 900 -1.32 42.65 17.03
C PRO A 900 -1.08 43.25 15.63
N THR A 901 -0.05 44.06 15.47
CA THR A 901 0.28 44.73 14.19
C THR A 901 1.14 43.87 13.26
N ASP A 902 1.51 42.65 13.69
CA ASP A 902 2.54 41.83 13.04
C ASP A 902 1.99 40.69 12.15
N GLY A 903 0.66 40.53 12.05
CA GLY A 903 0.04 39.46 11.27
C GLY A 903 0.14 38.07 11.92
N SER A 904 0.54 37.98 13.19
CA SER A 904 0.83 36.71 13.90
C SER A 904 -0.35 35.75 14.04
N LEU A 905 -1.59 36.22 13.83
CA LEU A 905 -2.79 35.41 13.96
C LEU A 905 -3.22 34.75 12.64
N SER A 906 -2.46 34.94 11.56
CA SER A 906 -2.67 34.24 10.30
C SER A 906 -2.61 32.72 10.54
N ASN A 907 -3.55 31.97 9.97
CA ASN A 907 -3.75 30.51 10.17
C ASN A 907 -4.34 30.05 11.50
N TYR A 908 -4.54 30.95 12.46
CA TYR A 908 -5.26 30.59 13.68
C TYR A 908 -6.74 30.34 13.38
N GLN A 909 -7.41 29.63 14.29
CA GLN A 909 -8.85 29.44 14.22
C GLN A 909 -9.56 30.53 15.04
N LEU A 910 -10.62 31.07 14.50
CA LEU A 910 -11.52 32.00 15.15
C LEU A 910 -12.85 31.30 15.42
N ARG A 911 -13.23 31.19 16.69
CA ARG A 911 -14.53 30.66 17.10
C ARG A 911 -15.52 31.78 17.29
N LEU A 912 -16.63 31.73 16.58
CA LEU A 912 -17.77 32.65 16.74
C LEU A 912 -18.71 32.18 17.85
N TYR A 913 -19.28 33.15 18.56
CA TYR A 913 -20.29 32.95 19.58
C TYR A 913 -21.48 33.87 19.36
N ASP A 914 -22.66 33.45 19.82
CA ASP A 914 -23.84 34.32 19.88
C ASP A 914 -23.77 35.35 21.03
N SER A 915 -24.83 36.12 21.23
CA SER A 915 -24.88 37.15 22.28
C SER A 915 -24.82 36.57 23.70
N VAL A 916 -25.34 35.35 23.90
CA VAL A 916 -25.38 34.65 25.20
C VAL A 916 -24.13 33.80 25.47
N GLY A 917 -23.26 33.62 24.48
CA GLY A 917 -21.98 32.92 24.59
C GLY A 917 -22.00 31.47 24.11
N THR A 918 -23.03 31.05 23.37
CA THR A 918 -23.07 29.73 22.72
C THR A 918 -22.09 29.67 21.56
N GLU A 919 -21.33 28.59 21.46
CA GLU A 919 -20.41 28.35 20.33
C GLU A 919 -21.19 28.12 19.03
N LEU A 920 -20.83 28.84 17.97
CA LEU A 920 -21.48 28.73 16.66
C LEU A 920 -20.64 27.92 15.69
N ARG A 921 -19.44 28.40 15.34
CA ARG A 921 -18.57 27.79 14.32
C ARG A 921 -17.14 28.34 14.38
N ASP A 922 -16.20 27.54 13.89
CA ASP A 922 -14.79 27.92 13.69
C ASP A 922 -14.52 28.37 12.25
N PHE A 923 -13.68 29.40 12.12
CA PHE A 923 -13.21 29.94 10.85
C PHE A 923 -11.69 30.11 10.87
N ARG A 924 -11.02 29.74 9.78
CA ARG A 924 -9.58 30.02 9.65
C ARG A 924 -9.35 31.49 9.35
N ILE A 925 -8.41 32.11 10.06
CA ILE A 925 -7.95 33.48 9.80
C ILE A 925 -6.97 33.46 8.63
N LEU A 926 -7.30 34.18 7.55
CA LEU A 926 -6.43 34.36 6.37
C LEU A 926 -5.38 35.44 6.61
N GLY A 927 -5.73 36.47 7.37
CA GLY A 927 -4.87 37.57 7.76
C GLY A 927 -5.64 38.55 8.64
N HIS A 928 -4.94 39.56 9.15
CA HIS A 928 -5.55 40.64 9.93
C HIS A 928 -4.68 41.91 9.90
N ASP A 929 -5.31 43.02 10.22
CA ASP A 929 -4.63 44.25 10.66
C ASP A 929 -4.96 44.51 12.15
N THR A 930 -5.01 45.76 12.59
CA THR A 930 -5.26 46.12 14.00
C THR A 930 -6.72 46.00 14.43
N ASP A 931 -7.67 46.11 13.50
CA ASP A 931 -9.10 46.16 13.77
C ASP A 931 -9.97 45.29 12.84
N THR A 932 -9.35 44.61 11.87
CA THR A 932 -10.01 43.84 10.83
C THR A 932 -9.37 42.45 10.69
N LEU A 933 -10.22 41.44 10.58
CA LEU A 933 -9.87 40.04 10.35
C LEU A 933 -10.51 39.56 9.04
N TRP A 934 -9.70 38.91 8.20
CA TRP A 934 -10.19 38.21 7.00
C TRP A 934 -10.31 36.72 7.30
N LEU A 935 -11.52 36.17 7.20
CA LEU A 935 -11.83 34.78 7.52
C LEU A 935 -12.07 33.97 6.25
N ALA A 936 -11.58 32.74 6.22
CA ALA A 936 -11.69 31.89 5.03
C ALA A 936 -13.16 31.55 4.70
N ALA A 937 -13.64 31.95 3.52
CA ALA A 937 -14.99 31.61 3.08
C ALA A 937 -15.18 30.09 2.87
N SER A 938 -14.08 29.36 2.63
CA SER A 938 -14.09 27.90 2.55
C SER A 938 -14.48 27.21 3.87
N SER A 939 -14.43 27.91 5.00
CA SER A 939 -14.93 27.41 6.28
C SER A 939 -16.46 27.37 6.38
N GLY A 940 -17.19 27.94 5.40
CA GLY A 940 -18.65 28.00 5.33
C GLY A 940 -19.19 29.43 5.39
N SER A 941 -20.52 29.61 5.35
CA SER A 941 -21.19 30.90 5.48
C SER A 941 -21.09 31.47 6.90
N ALA A 942 -20.98 32.79 7.03
CA ALA A 942 -20.93 33.47 8.32
C ALA A 942 -22.31 33.39 9.04
N PRO A 943 -22.40 32.99 10.32
CA PRO A 943 -23.66 32.99 11.07
C PRO A 943 -24.17 34.41 11.32
N ALA A 944 -25.43 34.68 10.96
CA ALA A 944 -26.04 36.01 11.12
C ALA A 944 -26.19 36.46 12.59
N ASN A 945 -26.22 35.53 13.53
CA ASN A 945 -26.34 35.80 14.98
C ASN A 945 -25.00 35.86 15.71
N ALA A 946 -23.87 35.86 15.01
CA ALA A 946 -22.54 35.99 15.63
C ALA A 946 -22.38 37.38 16.27
N ALA A 947 -22.09 37.41 17.56
CA ALA A 947 -21.96 38.66 18.34
C ALA A 947 -20.57 38.79 19.00
N LYS A 948 -19.88 37.67 19.25
CA LYS A 948 -18.57 37.64 19.89
C LYS A 948 -17.66 36.63 19.19
N PHE A 949 -16.36 36.75 19.39
CA PHE A 949 -15.41 35.74 18.94
C PHE A 949 -14.25 35.54 19.93
N SER A 950 -13.58 34.39 19.80
CA SER A 950 -12.29 34.10 20.43
C SER A 950 -11.35 33.55 19.36
N ILE A 951 -10.07 33.87 19.49
CA ILE A 951 -9.03 33.26 18.67
C ILE A 951 -8.46 32.07 19.44
N LEU A 952 -8.26 30.95 18.76
CA LEU A 952 -7.89 29.66 19.32
C LEU A 952 -6.54 29.21 18.77
N ASP A 953 -5.70 28.68 19.64
CA ASP A 953 -4.51 27.90 19.30
C ASP A 953 -4.89 26.48 18.82
N LYS A 954 -5.85 26.39 17.88
CA LYS A 954 -6.38 25.13 17.34
C LYS A 954 -5.61 24.75 16.07
N PHE A 955 -4.45 24.10 16.27
CA PHE A 955 -3.57 23.64 15.18
C PHE A 955 -3.89 22.23 14.68
N PHE A 956 -4.91 21.59 15.22
CA PHE A 956 -5.38 20.27 14.79
C PHE A 956 -6.86 20.13 15.15
N GLU A 957 -7.54 19.22 14.46
CA GLU A 957 -8.92 18.85 14.76
C GLU A 957 -9.00 17.34 14.98
N VAL A 958 -9.40 16.96 16.19
CA VAL A 958 -9.61 15.56 16.58
C VAL A 958 -11.09 15.23 16.44
N ILE A 959 -11.39 14.07 15.88
CA ILE A 959 -12.74 13.52 15.79
C ILE A 959 -12.72 12.10 16.38
N THR A 960 -13.61 11.82 17.33
CA THR A 960 -13.81 10.48 17.89
C THR A 960 -15.29 10.11 17.75
N ASN A 961 -15.57 8.99 17.10
CA ASN A 961 -16.94 8.49 16.88
C ASN A 961 -17.88 9.55 16.26
N GLY A 962 -17.36 10.33 15.31
CA GLY A 962 -18.11 11.37 14.59
C GLY A 962 -18.28 12.71 15.33
N ASN A 963 -17.79 12.83 16.57
CA ASN A 963 -17.85 14.06 17.36
C ASN A 963 -16.45 14.67 17.53
N GLU A 964 -16.35 15.99 17.56
CA GLU A 964 -15.08 16.68 17.84
C GLU A 964 -14.59 16.39 19.27
N GLY A 965 -13.30 16.09 19.41
CA GLY A 965 -12.62 15.80 20.68
C GLY A 965 -12.18 14.35 20.83
N LEU A 966 -11.56 14.03 21.96
CA LEU A 966 -10.91 12.74 22.22
C LEU A 966 -11.89 11.62 22.62
N GLY A 967 -13.16 11.93 22.86
CA GLY A 967 -14.21 10.96 23.19
C GLY A 967 -14.32 10.66 24.69
N ALA A 968 -14.57 9.39 25.02
CA ALA A 968 -14.82 8.95 26.40
C ALA A 968 -13.60 9.13 27.31
N THR A 969 -13.86 9.29 28.61
CA THR A 969 -12.84 9.50 29.64
C THR A 969 -13.02 8.53 30.80
N TYR A 970 -11.92 8.17 31.48
CA TYR A 970 -11.93 7.40 32.73
C TYR A 970 -11.42 8.25 33.89
N ILE A 971 -11.76 7.85 35.12
CA ILE A 971 -11.36 8.55 36.34
C ILE A 971 -10.14 7.87 36.98
N HIS A 972 -9.16 8.66 37.42
CA HIS A 972 -7.96 8.23 38.11
C HIS A 972 -7.70 9.10 39.36
N GLY A 973 -7.20 8.47 40.43
CA GLY A 973 -6.81 9.13 41.68
C GLY A 973 -7.69 8.79 42.89
N PRO A 974 -7.21 9.06 44.13
CA PRO A 974 -7.95 8.80 45.36
C PRO A 974 -9.20 9.69 45.48
N VAL A 975 -10.19 9.23 46.26
CA VAL A 975 -11.48 9.92 46.47
C VAL A 975 -11.22 11.36 46.94
N GLY A 976 -11.73 12.35 46.18
CA GLY A 976 -11.52 13.79 46.42
C GLY A 976 -10.53 14.48 45.46
N ASN A 977 -9.72 13.72 44.71
CA ASN A 977 -8.76 14.24 43.72
C ASN A 977 -8.88 13.51 42.37
N GLN A 978 -10.13 13.23 41.96
CA GLN A 978 -10.46 12.46 40.76
C GLN A 978 -10.12 13.24 39.49
N GLN A 979 -9.07 12.83 38.80
CA GLN A 979 -8.69 13.34 37.49
C GLN A 979 -9.33 12.48 36.39
N ARG A 980 -9.73 13.11 35.30
CA ARG A 980 -10.35 12.49 34.12
C ARG A 980 -9.37 12.52 32.96
N PHE A 981 -9.12 11.37 32.35
CA PHE A 981 -8.25 11.21 31.19
C PHE A 981 -9.00 10.55 30.05
N PRO A 982 -8.70 10.92 28.79
CA PRO A 982 -9.34 10.30 27.64
C PRO A 982 -8.91 8.83 27.54
N THR A 983 -9.83 7.96 27.13
CA THR A 983 -9.54 6.54 26.89
C THR A 983 -8.56 6.35 25.74
N ALA A 984 -8.53 7.25 24.76
CA ALA A 984 -7.57 7.20 23.66
C ALA A 984 -7.01 8.60 23.39
N ASN A 985 -5.76 8.69 22.96
CA ASN A 985 -5.09 9.95 22.73
C ASN A 985 -4.22 9.91 21.48
N ILE A 986 -3.77 11.08 21.05
CA ILE A 986 -2.92 11.27 19.87
C ILE A 986 -1.64 11.97 20.31
N GLN A 987 -0.51 11.48 19.82
CA GLN A 987 0.80 12.09 19.93
C GLN A 987 1.17 12.71 18.59
N VAL A 988 1.64 13.95 18.61
CA VAL A 988 2.13 14.66 17.41
C VAL A 988 3.58 15.02 17.63
N GLY A 989 4.46 14.58 16.73
CA GLY A 989 5.90 14.86 16.76
C GLY A 989 6.39 15.49 15.47
N PHE A 990 7.49 16.23 15.59
CA PHE A 990 8.08 16.98 14.47
C PHE A 990 9.54 16.58 14.24
N ALA A 991 9.95 16.57 12.99
CA ALA A 991 11.36 16.48 12.61
C ALA A 991 11.64 17.52 11.53
N PHE A 992 12.87 17.98 11.47
CA PHE A 992 13.29 19.06 10.58
C PHE A 992 14.59 18.68 9.88
N HIS A 993 14.82 19.21 8.68
CA HIS A 993 15.99 18.87 7.89
C HIS A 993 16.51 20.06 7.09
N LYS A 994 17.83 20.07 6.83
CA LYS A 994 18.46 21.08 5.97
C LYS A 994 18.29 20.79 4.48
N ASP A 995 18.52 19.54 4.07
CA ASP A 995 18.43 19.08 2.68
C ASP A 995 18.21 17.55 2.60
N PRO A 996 16.95 17.05 2.62
CA PRO A 996 16.66 15.62 2.67
C PRO A 996 17.20 14.79 1.49
N ALA A 997 17.47 15.43 0.35
CA ALA A 997 18.06 14.77 -0.81
C ALA A 997 19.53 14.40 -0.59
N ASN A 998 20.22 15.11 0.31
CA ASN A 998 21.64 14.91 0.61
C ASN A 998 21.89 14.76 2.13
N PRO A 999 21.41 13.66 2.76
CA PRO A 999 21.61 13.40 4.18
C PRO A 999 23.09 13.22 4.55
N ASP A 1000 23.47 13.50 5.79
CA ASP A 1000 24.83 13.27 6.33
C ASP A 1000 24.79 12.21 7.44
N PHE A 1001 24.72 10.94 7.02
CA PHE A 1001 24.55 9.81 7.92
C PHE A 1001 25.82 9.46 8.70
N PHE A 1002 25.66 9.14 9.97
CA PHE A 1002 26.69 8.51 10.80
C PHE A 1002 26.06 7.51 11.78
N THR A 1003 26.86 6.58 12.31
CA THR A 1003 26.42 5.57 13.29
C THR A 1003 27.09 5.82 14.63
N GLN A 1004 26.32 5.75 15.71
CA GLN A 1004 26.81 5.81 17.08
C GLN A 1004 26.04 4.78 17.92
N ASN A 1005 26.76 3.90 18.64
CA ASN A 1005 26.14 2.83 19.45
C ASN A 1005 25.13 1.95 18.68
N GLY A 1006 25.43 1.60 17.42
CA GLY A 1006 24.53 0.80 16.57
C GLY A 1006 23.33 1.56 16.00
N GLN A 1007 23.06 2.78 16.46
CA GLN A 1007 21.97 3.62 15.95
C GLN A 1007 22.45 4.54 14.82
N ARG A 1008 21.57 4.82 13.86
CA ARG A 1008 21.84 5.68 12.70
C ARG A 1008 21.32 7.10 12.94
N PHE A 1009 22.17 8.07 12.70
CA PHE A 1009 21.93 9.49 12.89
C PHE A 1009 22.17 10.27 11.60
N ASP A 1010 21.63 11.47 11.50
CA ASP A 1010 21.86 12.42 10.41
C ASP A 1010 22.20 13.81 10.97
N ARG A 1011 23.39 14.34 10.64
CA ARG A 1011 23.84 15.66 11.14
C ARG A 1011 23.01 16.82 10.60
N LYS A 1012 22.31 16.63 9.48
CA LYS A 1012 21.47 17.65 8.84
C LYS A 1012 20.01 17.57 9.27
N ARG A 1013 19.67 16.65 10.19
CA ARG A 1013 18.34 16.45 10.76
C ARG A 1013 18.27 16.96 12.20
N PHE A 1014 17.11 17.43 12.61
CA PHE A 1014 16.77 17.68 14.01
C PHE A 1014 15.43 17.00 14.38
N PRO A 1015 15.41 16.11 15.40
CA PRO A 1015 16.57 15.55 16.11
C PRO A 1015 17.52 14.78 15.16
N GLN A 1016 18.77 14.54 15.56
CA GLN A 1016 19.72 13.83 14.68
C GLN A 1016 19.41 12.33 14.57
N ASN A 1017 18.87 11.71 15.62
CA ASN A 1017 18.46 10.31 15.61
C ASN A 1017 17.25 10.13 14.69
N LEU A 1018 17.34 9.23 13.70
CA LEU A 1018 16.30 9.02 12.69
C LEU A 1018 14.95 8.56 13.28
N ASN A 1019 14.98 7.93 14.45
CA ASN A 1019 13.79 7.41 15.14
C ASN A 1019 13.15 8.42 16.11
N GLU A 1020 13.76 9.60 16.31
CA GLU A 1020 13.28 10.60 17.27
C GLU A 1020 12.55 11.75 16.59
N PHE A 1021 11.62 12.33 17.35
CA PHE A 1021 10.84 13.52 17.01
C PHE A 1021 10.88 14.50 18.19
N VAL A 1022 10.85 15.80 17.89
CA VAL A 1022 10.65 16.83 18.88
C VAL A 1022 9.16 17.03 19.15
N PHE A 1023 8.80 17.18 20.42
CA PHE A 1023 7.41 17.30 20.87
C PHE A 1023 7.08 18.67 21.49
N ASP A 1024 8.10 19.42 21.90
CA ASP A 1024 7.95 20.78 22.43
C ASP A 1024 8.54 21.81 21.46
N LEU A 1025 7.66 22.56 20.81
CA LEU A 1025 7.96 23.72 19.97
C LEU A 1025 7.44 25.04 20.58
N GLU A 1026 6.90 25.00 21.80
CA GLU A 1026 6.38 26.20 22.48
C GLU A 1026 7.42 26.87 23.39
N SER A 1027 8.34 26.09 23.96
CA SER A 1027 9.33 26.63 24.89
C SER A 1027 10.12 27.78 24.27
N LYS A 1028 10.32 28.84 25.07
CA LYS A 1028 11.08 30.04 24.70
C LYS A 1028 12.38 30.07 25.51
N GLY A 1029 13.46 30.56 24.90
CA GLY A 1029 14.77 30.72 25.53
C GLY A 1029 15.92 30.12 24.72
N LEU A 1030 17.16 30.50 25.04
CA LEU A 1030 18.37 30.15 24.27
C LEU A 1030 18.63 28.65 24.14
N THR A 1031 18.10 27.85 25.05
CA THR A 1031 18.26 26.38 25.05
C THR A 1031 17.04 25.64 24.50
N SER A 1032 15.96 26.35 24.16
CA SER A 1032 14.71 25.76 23.65
C SER A 1032 14.90 25.16 22.26
N ASN A 1033 14.07 24.16 21.92
CA ASN A 1033 14.10 23.55 20.59
C ASN A 1033 13.70 24.55 19.49
N ARG A 1034 12.74 25.43 19.81
CA ARG A 1034 12.31 26.52 18.93
C ARG A 1034 13.47 27.44 18.54
N GLU A 1035 14.26 27.88 19.52
CA GLU A 1035 15.41 28.75 19.28
C GLU A 1035 16.54 28.02 18.53
N LYS A 1036 16.79 26.75 18.85
CA LYS A 1036 17.75 25.91 18.10
C LYS A 1036 17.36 25.78 16.63
N LEU A 1037 16.09 25.47 16.34
CA LEU A 1037 15.59 25.32 14.98
C LEU A 1037 15.72 26.63 14.18
N ARG A 1038 15.40 27.75 14.82
CA ARG A 1038 15.57 29.09 14.23
C ARG A 1038 17.03 29.35 13.84
N GLN A 1039 17.98 29.04 14.71
CA GLN A 1039 19.41 29.18 14.43
C GLN A 1039 19.92 28.21 13.34
N LEU A 1040 19.36 27.00 13.29
CA LEU A 1040 19.74 25.97 12.31
C LEU A 1040 19.17 26.23 10.92
N SER A 1041 18.06 26.94 10.84
CA SER A 1041 17.42 27.37 9.59
C SER A 1041 17.01 26.24 8.67
N TYR A 1042 16.26 25.28 9.20
CA TYR A 1042 15.83 24.10 8.47
C TYR A 1042 14.54 24.38 7.68
N PRO A 1043 14.60 24.36 6.33
CA PRO A 1043 13.44 24.67 5.48
C PRO A 1043 12.58 23.45 5.16
N PHE A 1044 12.84 22.31 5.80
CA PHE A 1044 12.04 21.11 5.64
C PHE A 1044 11.52 20.65 6.99
N ALA A 1045 10.24 20.27 7.03
CA ALA A 1045 9.60 19.68 8.19
C ALA A 1045 8.95 18.34 7.82
N LYS A 1046 8.85 17.47 8.81
CA LYS A 1046 8.14 16.19 8.75
C LYS A 1046 7.30 16.08 10.01
N ILE A 1047 6.04 15.67 9.83
CA ILE A 1047 5.08 15.51 10.92
C ILE A 1047 4.83 14.01 11.11
N MET A 1048 4.83 13.59 12.37
CA MET A 1048 4.48 12.25 12.79
C MET A 1048 3.25 12.33 13.67
N VAL A 1049 2.28 11.47 13.38
CA VAL A 1049 1.08 11.26 14.19
C VAL A 1049 1.12 9.83 14.69
N ARG A 1050 0.99 9.65 16.00
CA ARG A 1050 0.84 8.33 16.63
C ARG A 1050 -0.44 8.32 17.45
N PHE A 1051 -1.33 7.40 17.17
CA PHE A 1051 -2.52 7.14 17.96
C PHE A 1051 -2.18 6.15 19.07
N ASN A 1052 -2.80 6.35 20.23
CA ASN A 1052 -2.71 5.46 21.39
C ASN A 1052 -4.13 5.16 21.86
N THR A 1053 -4.57 3.92 21.68
CA THR A 1053 -5.79 3.43 22.32
C THR A 1053 -5.43 2.95 23.71
N ASP A 1054 -6.25 3.33 24.70
CA ASP A 1054 -6.01 3.04 26.12
C ASP A 1054 -4.88 3.89 26.75
N TYR A 1055 -5.00 5.20 26.56
CA TYR A 1055 -4.02 6.19 27.00
C TYR A 1055 -3.86 6.25 28.53
N ASN A 1056 -2.60 6.17 28.98
CA ASN A 1056 -2.19 6.37 30.36
C ASN A 1056 -1.35 7.63 30.50
N GLU A 1057 -1.79 8.57 31.35
CA GLU A 1057 -1.11 9.86 31.51
C GLU A 1057 0.29 9.73 32.15
N ALA A 1058 0.45 8.85 33.15
CA ALA A 1058 1.71 8.68 33.86
C ALA A 1058 2.79 8.05 32.97
N ASP A 1059 2.36 7.11 32.13
CA ASP A 1059 3.20 6.44 31.16
C ASP A 1059 2.36 5.96 29.98
N PRO A 1060 2.31 6.72 28.86
CA PRO A 1060 1.52 6.35 27.71
C PRO A 1060 1.97 5.04 27.05
N THR A 1061 3.16 4.53 27.42
CA THR A 1061 3.65 3.24 26.90
C THR A 1061 2.97 2.04 27.58
N ILE A 1062 2.33 2.25 28.74
CA ILE A 1062 1.69 1.23 29.55
C ILE A 1062 0.17 1.33 29.41
N SER A 1063 -0.42 0.33 28.76
CA SER A 1063 -1.87 0.12 28.71
C SER A 1063 -2.46 -0.16 30.11
N ARG A 1064 -3.61 0.44 30.40
CA ARG A 1064 -4.45 0.24 31.60
C ARG A 1064 -5.62 -0.73 31.38
N ALA A 1065 -6.02 -0.97 30.13
CA ALA A 1065 -7.10 -1.84 29.67
C ALA A 1065 -6.71 -2.52 28.35
N GLY A 1066 -7.07 -3.80 28.18
CA GLY A 1066 -6.80 -4.51 26.92
C GLY A 1066 -7.32 -3.75 25.70
N VAL A 1067 -6.54 -3.78 24.60
CA VAL A 1067 -7.03 -3.32 23.30
C VAL A 1067 -8.26 -4.14 22.96
N GLY A 1068 -9.36 -3.50 22.57
CA GLY A 1068 -10.61 -4.15 22.20
C GLY A 1068 -11.19 -3.57 20.91
N PRO A 1069 -12.04 -4.33 20.19
CA PRO A 1069 -12.65 -3.86 18.95
C PRO A 1069 -13.61 -2.67 19.16
N ASN A 1070 -14.10 -2.49 20.39
CA ASN A 1070 -15.01 -1.42 20.80
C ASN A 1070 -14.29 -0.17 21.35
N ASN A 1071 -12.96 -0.15 21.36
CA ASN A 1071 -12.21 1.02 21.84
C ASN A 1071 -12.57 2.24 20.99
N SER A 1072 -12.57 3.42 21.59
CA SER A 1072 -12.79 4.67 20.86
C SER A 1072 -11.64 4.88 19.86
N LYS A 1073 -11.94 5.10 18.57
CA LYS A 1073 -10.93 5.44 17.56
C LYS A 1073 -10.84 6.96 17.43
N PRO A 1074 -9.84 7.63 18.03
CA PRO A 1074 -9.57 9.01 17.70
C PRO A 1074 -9.04 9.08 16.26
N GLY A 1075 -9.44 10.14 15.57
CA GLY A 1075 -8.94 10.51 14.27
C GLY A 1075 -8.58 11.98 14.19
N LEU A 1076 -7.74 12.33 13.23
CA LEU A 1076 -7.35 13.69 12.90
C LEU A 1076 -7.90 14.06 11.52
N ARG A 1077 -8.51 15.24 11.43
CA ARG A 1077 -8.96 15.80 10.15
C ARG A 1077 -7.87 16.64 9.47
N PHE A 1078 -7.13 17.41 10.27
CA PHE A 1078 -5.99 18.18 9.80
C PHE A 1078 -4.95 18.38 10.90
N VAL A 1079 -3.73 18.71 10.49
CA VAL A 1079 -2.66 19.27 11.32
C VAL A 1079 -2.07 20.50 10.64
N LEU A 1080 -1.93 21.59 11.38
CA LEU A 1080 -1.30 22.84 10.96
C LEU A 1080 -0.01 23.01 11.76
N LEU A 1081 1.14 23.03 11.08
CA LEU A 1081 2.41 23.42 11.72
C LEU A 1081 2.70 24.88 11.34
N PRO A 1082 2.36 25.85 12.20
CA PRO A 1082 2.62 27.25 11.92
C PRO A 1082 4.10 27.57 12.04
N TYR A 1083 4.54 28.52 11.22
CA TYR A 1083 5.89 29.04 11.23
C TYR A 1083 5.92 30.52 10.88
N ARG A 1084 6.94 31.19 11.41
CA ARG A 1084 7.30 32.56 11.06
C ARG A 1084 8.52 32.52 10.15
N TYR A 1085 8.45 33.20 9.01
CA TYR A 1085 9.54 33.24 8.03
C TYR A 1085 9.80 34.65 7.56
#